data_AF-A7SHQ4-F1
#
_entry.id   AF-A7SHQ4-F1
#
_cell.length_a   1.000
_cell.length_b   1.000
_cell.length_c   1.000
_cell.angle_alpha   90.00
_cell.angle_beta   90.00
_cell.angle_gamma   90.00
#
_symmetry.space_group_name_H-M   'P 1'
#
loop_
_entity.id
_entity.type
_entity.pdbx_description
1 polymer ?
#
loop_
_entity_poly.entity_id
_entity_poly.type
_entity_poly.pdbx_seq_one_letter_code
_entity_poly.pdbx_strand_id
1 'polypeptide(L)'
;MANTRRRVKVYTLNEDRQWDDRGTGHVSSSYVERLQGMSIMVRSEEDGSILLESKIQSHTAYQKQQETLIVWSEGENCDLALSFQEKAGCDEIWEKVCQVQGRDPSCTITQEILDDDESEDRFEEVLDTSGPIELPPCELSKLEEISEFLSGVPPPAIREKIALAIEQDNYIKKLLDLFHMCEDLENIDGLHHLYDIFKSLFFMNKPSLLEIMLADDMLFDVIGCLENDPNHPEPRRHRRFLRETAHFTEVLPITNAELVAKIHQTFRVQYIYDVILPPPTVFEENMLASLHSYIFFNKIEIVTHLQEDDKFLRDLFMELNDDETSEERRMKLVAFLKELVHFASQLQVHHKDEFFKTVSFHGLLPALEMLLAYDNKSIKQAAVEMISQLVDISPYLVRDFIMKDGKTQEDEMLVNQLIDYMISDGDSGDAYQLASLIKSLLDPENMALGPNKMEKSEFLSFFYKHSMHVLTAPLFAATADKVYKDDYVTSVTLGHIIELLTFCIEHHTYHIKNYVINRDLLRRALATMRSKHKFLVLNALRFCRKIVGLKDEFYNRYIIKGKLVEPIITAFKENGNRYNLLNSAIVELFEFIRVEDIKSLSSHVCEEYRQFFKDVDYVSTFKGLVLRYEQEKDRKQTKLSDGGYTVLASPVGLFSSRGPNHGIIHVNSRFRRDARSMEEEEEMWFDQTEEENGEEAIVPQPDPLPAAQEHEPDFKSRKTFVTSKINDAPLVNKKSPLMGLVDYPDDDEEDDDDESGSSPAKRARLNST
;
A
#
# COMPACT_ATOMS: atom_id res chain seq x y z
N MET A 1 24.48 -52.06 -13.65
CA MET A 1 23.75 -51.49 -12.49
C MET A 1 23.61 -50.00 -12.77
N ALA A 2 22.43 -49.57 -13.22
CA ALA A 2 22.20 -48.19 -13.60
C ALA A 2 22.20 -47.31 -12.35
N ASN A 3 23.00 -46.26 -12.37
CA ASN A 3 23.15 -45.28 -11.31
C ASN A 3 21.84 -44.49 -11.22
N THR A 4 20.87 -44.94 -10.42
CA THR A 4 19.61 -44.24 -10.16
C THR A 4 19.91 -43.00 -9.33
N ARG A 5 20.36 -41.95 -10.01
CA ARG A 5 20.57 -40.65 -9.38
C ARG A 5 19.21 -40.14 -8.90
N ARG A 6 19.05 -39.94 -7.59
CA ARG A 6 17.81 -39.47 -6.99
C ARG A 6 17.70 -37.96 -7.20
N ARG A 7 16.76 -37.52 -8.04
CA ARG A 7 16.57 -36.11 -8.38
C ARG A 7 15.78 -35.39 -7.28
N VAL A 8 16.29 -34.24 -6.85
CA VAL A 8 15.73 -33.41 -5.77
C VAL A 8 15.77 -31.93 -6.12
N LYS A 9 14.85 -31.15 -5.56
CA LYS A 9 14.95 -29.69 -5.46
C LYS A 9 15.38 -29.28 -4.07
N VAL A 10 16.25 -28.28 -3.98
CA VAL A 10 16.74 -27.72 -2.73
C VAL A 10 16.05 -26.38 -2.48
N TYR A 11 15.52 -26.19 -1.27
CA TYR A 11 14.93 -24.92 -0.85
C TYR A 11 15.60 -24.40 0.42
N THR A 12 15.66 -23.08 0.55
CA THR A 12 16.04 -22.37 1.77
C THR A 12 14.98 -21.35 2.15
N LEU A 13 14.65 -21.22 3.43
CA LEU A 13 13.76 -20.16 3.89
C LEU A 13 14.50 -18.81 3.95
N ASN A 14 13.87 -17.75 3.46
CA ASN A 14 14.41 -16.38 3.48
C ASN A 14 13.84 -15.54 4.65
N GLU A 15 14.32 -14.30 4.80
CA GLU A 15 13.94 -13.38 5.88
C GLU A 15 12.44 -13.03 5.89
N ASP A 16 11.77 -13.11 4.73
CA ASP A 16 10.32 -12.89 4.57
C ASP A 16 9.48 -14.15 4.91
N ARG A 17 10.10 -15.19 5.48
CA ARG A 17 9.50 -16.52 5.75
C ARG A 17 8.94 -17.20 4.48
N GLN A 18 9.57 -16.99 3.32
CA GLN A 18 9.23 -17.66 2.07
C GLN A 18 10.33 -18.64 1.64
N TRP A 19 9.95 -19.75 1.00
CA TRP A 19 10.90 -20.77 0.52
C TRP A 19 11.49 -20.40 -0.85
N ASP A 20 12.79 -20.10 -0.89
CA ASP A 20 13.55 -19.83 -2.10
C ASP A 20 14.06 -21.13 -2.75
N ASP A 21 13.83 -21.31 -4.06
CA ASP A 21 14.33 -22.44 -4.85
C ASP A 21 15.83 -22.23 -5.17
N ARG A 22 16.70 -23.08 -4.61
CA ARG A 22 18.16 -23.07 -4.82
C ARG A 22 18.60 -23.88 -6.04
N GLY A 23 17.67 -24.55 -6.73
CA GLY A 23 17.93 -25.31 -7.94
C GLY A 23 17.62 -26.80 -7.81
N THR A 24 17.70 -27.48 -8.97
CA THR A 24 17.43 -28.92 -9.08
C THR A 24 18.72 -29.70 -9.29
N GLY A 25 18.87 -30.83 -8.59
CA GLY A 25 20.07 -31.64 -8.65
C GLY A 25 19.85 -33.08 -8.25
N HIS A 26 20.95 -33.81 -8.12
CA HIS A 26 20.96 -35.21 -7.72
C HIS A 26 21.57 -35.34 -6.32
N VAL A 27 20.83 -35.96 -5.40
CA VAL A 27 21.26 -36.14 -4.01
C VAL A 27 22.06 -37.43 -3.82
N SER A 28 23.00 -37.38 -2.90
CA SER A 28 23.79 -38.53 -2.42
C SER A 28 24.14 -38.35 -0.95
N SER A 29 24.33 -39.45 -0.23
CA SER A 29 24.84 -39.44 1.15
C SER A 29 26.19 -40.15 1.22
N SER A 30 27.24 -39.46 1.67
CA SER A 30 28.58 -40.02 1.81
C SER A 30 29.34 -39.42 2.98
N TYR A 31 30.34 -40.13 3.49
CA TYR A 31 31.24 -39.58 4.51
C TYR A 31 32.15 -38.54 3.88
N VAL A 32 32.12 -37.31 4.41
CA VAL A 32 32.92 -36.17 3.92
C VAL A 32 34.04 -35.92 4.91
N GLU A 33 35.29 -36.10 4.46
CA GLU A 33 36.49 -36.06 5.30
C GLU A 33 36.71 -34.69 5.95
N ARG A 34 36.49 -33.60 5.21
CA ARG A 34 36.59 -32.21 5.71
C ARG A 34 35.56 -31.87 6.80
N LEU A 35 34.39 -32.49 6.77
CA LEU A 35 33.30 -32.29 7.75
C LEU A 35 33.36 -33.32 8.88
N GLN A 36 34.25 -34.32 8.78
CA GLN A 36 34.36 -35.45 9.70
C GLN A 36 32.99 -36.08 10.02
N GLY A 37 32.20 -36.39 8.98
CA GLY A 37 30.88 -36.98 9.18
C GLY A 37 30.14 -37.38 7.91
N MET A 38 29.07 -38.15 8.09
CA MET A 38 28.12 -38.46 7.02
C MET A 38 27.40 -37.18 6.62
N SER A 39 27.36 -36.87 5.33
CA SER A 39 26.78 -35.62 4.81
C SER A 39 25.82 -35.89 3.66
N ILE A 40 24.79 -35.05 3.55
CA ILE A 40 23.87 -34.99 2.43
C ILE A 40 24.44 -34.00 1.42
N MET A 41 24.63 -34.46 0.18
CA MET A 41 25.22 -33.65 -0.88
C MET A 41 24.31 -33.66 -2.11
N VAL A 42 23.99 -32.48 -2.63
CA VAL A 42 23.22 -32.30 -3.86
C VAL A 42 24.09 -31.64 -4.91
N ARG A 43 24.20 -32.27 -6.09
CA ARG A 43 24.91 -31.72 -7.25
C ARG A 43 23.93 -31.27 -8.33
N SER A 44 24.09 -30.04 -8.80
CA SER A 44 23.30 -29.44 -9.88
C SER A 44 23.24 -30.34 -11.11
N GLU A 45 22.07 -30.46 -11.72
CA GLU A 45 21.92 -31.18 -12.98
C GLU A 45 22.35 -30.36 -14.20
N GLU A 46 22.48 -29.03 -14.06
CA GLU A 46 22.84 -28.12 -15.15
C GLU A 46 24.35 -28.08 -15.40
N ASP A 47 25.14 -27.95 -14.33
CA ASP A 47 26.58 -27.69 -14.42
C ASP A 47 27.43 -28.59 -13.49
N GLY A 48 26.80 -29.43 -12.66
CA GLY A 48 27.48 -30.33 -11.73
C GLY A 48 28.07 -29.65 -10.48
N SER A 49 27.81 -28.35 -10.29
CA SER A 49 28.17 -27.62 -9.08
C SER A 49 27.47 -28.19 -7.83
N ILE A 50 27.99 -27.90 -6.65
CA ILE A 50 27.39 -28.34 -5.38
C ILE A 50 26.31 -27.33 -4.98
N LEU A 51 25.05 -27.77 -4.96
CA LEU A 51 23.91 -26.95 -4.51
C LEU A 51 23.73 -27.01 -2.99
N LEU A 52 24.09 -28.15 -2.38
CA LEU A 52 24.01 -28.37 -0.94
C LEU A 52 25.09 -29.35 -0.50
N GLU A 53 25.76 -29.07 0.62
CA GLU A 53 26.65 -30.00 1.32
C GLU A 53 26.49 -29.82 2.82
N SER A 54 25.58 -30.58 3.42
CA SER A 54 25.17 -30.45 4.82
C SER A 54 25.55 -31.70 5.60
N LYS A 55 26.21 -31.53 6.75
CA LYS A 55 26.59 -32.64 7.63
C LYS A 55 25.35 -33.13 8.37
N ILE A 56 25.10 -34.44 8.40
CA ILE A 56 24.04 -35.00 9.24
C ILE A 56 24.49 -34.89 10.70
N GLN A 57 23.89 -33.96 11.45
CA GLN A 57 24.23 -33.73 12.84
C GLN A 57 23.41 -34.65 13.74
N SER A 58 23.97 -35.07 14.87
CA SER A 58 23.28 -35.96 15.82
C SER A 58 22.10 -35.29 16.53
N HIS A 59 22.16 -33.97 16.73
CA HIS A 59 21.22 -33.18 17.53
C HIS A 59 20.26 -32.32 16.70
N THR A 60 20.38 -32.31 15.37
CA THR A 60 19.44 -31.61 14.48
C THR A 60 18.18 -32.44 14.30
N ALA A 61 17.01 -31.81 14.41
CA ALA A 61 15.75 -32.44 14.06
C ALA A 61 15.55 -32.47 12.54
N TYR A 62 15.44 -33.66 11.98
CA TYR A 62 15.00 -33.84 10.59
C TYR A 62 13.55 -34.30 10.61
N GLN A 63 12.73 -33.72 9.74
CA GLN A 63 11.34 -34.12 9.52
C GLN A 63 11.16 -34.72 8.14
N LYS A 64 10.41 -35.82 8.07
CA LYS A 64 9.93 -36.39 6.82
C LYS A 64 8.46 -36.05 6.66
N GLN A 65 8.14 -35.25 5.65
CA GLN A 65 6.77 -34.83 5.35
C GLN A 65 6.32 -35.42 4.01
N GLN A 66 5.03 -35.79 3.93
CA GLN A 66 4.36 -36.21 2.69
C GLN A 66 5.12 -37.28 1.86
N GLU A 67 5.88 -38.15 2.54
CA GLU A 67 6.72 -39.23 2.00
C GLU A 67 7.83 -38.83 1.01
N THR A 68 7.94 -37.55 0.62
CA THR A 68 8.82 -37.07 -0.45
C THR A 68 9.54 -35.77 -0.09
N LEU A 69 9.41 -35.30 1.15
CA LEU A 69 10.03 -34.07 1.63
C LEU A 69 10.84 -34.37 2.90
N ILE A 70 12.06 -33.82 2.97
CA ILE A 70 12.86 -33.79 4.21
C ILE A 70 13.18 -32.33 4.54
N VAL A 71 12.88 -31.90 5.76
CA VAL A 71 13.06 -30.52 6.24
C VAL A 71 13.88 -30.51 7.53
N TRP A 72 14.82 -29.58 7.67
CA TRP A 72 15.62 -29.37 8.89
C TRP A 72 16.22 -27.96 8.93
N SER A 73 16.76 -27.57 10.08
CA SER A 73 17.43 -26.28 10.28
C SER A 73 18.93 -26.48 10.56
N GLU A 74 19.79 -25.65 9.98
CA GLU A 74 21.25 -25.69 10.15
C GLU A 74 21.79 -24.34 10.68
N GLY A 75 22.07 -24.24 11.99
CA GLY A 75 22.48 -22.99 12.63
C GLY A 75 21.29 -22.11 13.05
N GLU A 76 21.53 -20.86 13.44
CA GLU A 76 20.51 -20.03 14.10
C GLU A 76 19.39 -19.52 13.17
N ASN A 77 19.54 -19.54 11.83
CA ASN A 77 18.52 -19.02 10.89
C ASN A 77 18.60 -19.63 9.47
N CYS A 78 18.88 -20.92 9.31
CA CYS A 78 18.96 -21.55 7.97
C CYS A 78 18.07 -22.78 7.89
N ASP A 79 16.81 -22.59 7.49
CA ASP A 79 15.88 -23.68 7.23
C ASP A 79 16.06 -24.22 5.81
N LEU A 80 16.21 -25.54 5.72
CA LEU A 80 16.52 -26.28 4.51
C LEU A 80 15.44 -27.30 4.23
N ALA A 81 15.05 -27.44 2.96
CA ALA A 81 14.16 -28.50 2.53
C ALA A 81 14.67 -29.19 1.25
N LEU A 82 14.54 -30.52 1.22
CA LEU A 82 14.77 -31.35 0.05
C LEU A 82 13.44 -31.95 -0.41
N SER A 83 13.00 -31.57 -1.61
CA SER A 83 11.83 -32.15 -2.26
C SER A 83 12.29 -33.18 -3.29
N PHE A 84 11.93 -34.43 -3.05
CA PHE A 84 12.34 -35.58 -3.86
C PHE A 84 11.31 -35.85 -4.95
N GLN A 85 11.80 -36.13 -6.17
CA GLN A 85 10.93 -36.53 -7.27
C GLN A 85 10.29 -37.92 -7.03
N GLU A 86 10.98 -38.80 -6.30
CA GLU A 86 10.55 -40.17 -6.03
C GLU A 86 10.66 -40.48 -4.53
N LYS A 87 9.61 -41.10 -3.97
CA LYS A 87 9.57 -41.60 -2.59
C LYS A 87 10.78 -42.49 -2.26
N ALA A 88 11.17 -43.37 -3.18
CA ALA A 88 12.31 -44.27 -2.97
C ALA A 88 13.63 -43.52 -2.72
N GLY A 89 13.81 -42.32 -3.29
CA GLY A 89 14.98 -41.48 -3.00
C GLY A 89 14.90 -40.78 -1.65
N CYS A 90 13.69 -40.38 -1.24
CA CYS A 90 13.44 -39.81 0.08
C CYS A 90 13.69 -40.86 1.18
N ASP A 91 13.18 -42.08 1.00
CA ASP A 91 13.35 -43.19 1.94
C ASP A 91 14.83 -43.54 2.14
N GLU A 92 15.62 -43.57 1.06
CA GLU A 92 17.05 -43.87 1.09
C GLU A 92 17.87 -42.85 1.91
N ILE A 93 17.62 -41.55 1.70
CA ILE A 93 18.28 -40.50 2.48
C ILE A 93 17.76 -40.48 3.92
N TRP A 94 16.47 -40.70 4.12
CA TRP A 94 15.86 -40.76 5.45
C TRP A 94 16.43 -41.90 6.30
N GLU A 95 16.53 -43.12 5.76
CA GLU A 95 17.19 -44.24 6.42
C GLU A 95 18.61 -43.90 6.82
N LYS A 96 19.32 -43.14 5.99
CA LYS A 96 20.69 -42.71 6.32
C LYS A 96 20.74 -41.71 7.46
N VAL A 97 19.83 -40.74 7.49
CA VAL A 97 19.70 -39.78 8.60
C VAL A 97 19.37 -40.53 9.89
N CYS A 98 18.36 -41.41 9.88
CA CYS A 98 17.98 -42.22 11.03
C CYS A 98 19.12 -43.13 11.51
N GLN A 99 19.86 -43.75 10.59
CA GLN A 99 21.04 -44.57 10.92
C GLN A 99 22.12 -43.76 11.64
N VAL A 100 22.40 -42.53 11.19
CA VAL A 100 23.41 -41.65 11.82
C VAL A 100 22.95 -41.22 13.22
N GLN A 101 21.66 -41.00 13.42
CA GLN A 101 21.08 -40.56 14.69
C GLN A 101 20.65 -41.70 15.63
N GLY A 102 20.78 -42.97 15.21
CA GLY A 102 20.37 -44.13 16.01
C GLY A 102 18.84 -44.25 16.20
N ARG A 103 18.05 -43.76 15.24
CA ARG A 103 16.58 -43.78 15.25
C ARG A 103 16.01 -44.84 14.31
N ASP A 104 14.78 -45.25 14.56
CA ASP A 104 14.05 -46.17 13.68
C ASP A 104 13.59 -45.43 12.40
N PRO A 105 13.89 -45.92 11.18
CA PRO A 105 13.46 -45.28 9.93
C PRO A 105 11.94 -45.11 9.76
N SER A 106 11.12 -45.80 10.55
CA SER A 106 9.66 -45.62 10.59
C SER A 106 9.20 -44.33 11.27
N CYS A 107 10.08 -43.62 12.00
CA CYS A 107 9.76 -42.30 12.54
C CYS A 107 9.54 -41.29 11.40
N THR A 108 8.64 -40.33 11.63
CA THR A 108 8.42 -39.16 10.75
C THR A 108 9.30 -37.98 11.16
N ILE A 109 9.91 -38.05 12.34
CA ILE A 109 10.72 -37.00 12.93
C ILE A 109 11.83 -37.64 13.75
N THR A 110 13.08 -37.25 13.52
CA THR A 110 14.24 -37.95 14.10
C THR A 110 14.66 -37.41 15.47
N GLN A 111 14.30 -36.16 15.77
CA GLN A 111 14.37 -35.56 17.09
C GLN A 111 13.04 -34.84 17.29
N GLU A 112 12.37 -35.06 18.42
CA GLU A 112 11.14 -34.31 18.76
C GLU A 112 11.36 -32.82 18.54
N ILE A 113 10.67 -32.27 17.54
CA ILE A 113 10.56 -30.84 17.36
C ILE A 113 9.64 -30.40 18.45
N LEU A 114 10.20 -29.57 19.31
CA LEU A 114 9.44 -28.72 20.18
C LEU A 114 8.57 -27.90 19.24
N ASP A 115 7.28 -28.23 19.15
CA ASP A 115 6.31 -27.24 18.71
C ASP A 115 6.59 -25.99 19.57
N ASP A 116 6.64 -24.81 18.95
CA ASP A 116 6.97 -23.55 19.64
C ASP A 116 6.08 -23.35 20.89
N ASP A 117 4.90 -24.00 20.95
CA ASP A 117 3.98 -24.00 22.09
C ASP A 117 4.29 -25.05 23.20
N GLU A 118 5.07 -26.11 22.95
CA GLU A 118 5.56 -27.08 23.97
C GLU A 118 7.08 -26.95 24.22
N SER A 119 7.70 -25.90 23.67
CA SER A 119 9.08 -25.52 23.95
C SER A 119 9.28 -24.99 25.38
N GLU A 120 8.20 -24.69 26.10
CA GLU A 120 8.22 -24.42 27.54
C GLU A 120 8.49 -25.71 28.36
N ASP A 121 7.80 -26.82 28.05
CA ASP A 121 7.78 -28.01 28.93
C ASP A 121 9.04 -28.90 28.86
N ARG A 122 9.76 -28.93 27.73
CA ARG A 122 11.02 -29.71 27.62
C ARG A 122 12.29 -28.89 27.84
N PHE A 123 12.21 -27.56 27.81
CA PHE A 123 13.27 -26.72 28.38
C PHE A 123 13.20 -26.72 29.90
N GLU A 124 12.02 -26.86 30.51
CA GLU A 124 11.87 -27.10 31.95
C GLU A 124 12.67 -28.33 32.42
N GLU A 125 12.64 -29.48 31.73
CA GLU A 125 13.38 -30.68 32.17
C GLU A 125 14.92 -30.55 32.13
N VAL A 126 15.47 -29.76 31.19
CA VAL A 126 16.93 -29.48 31.15
C VAL A 126 17.30 -28.36 32.12
N LEU A 127 16.43 -27.38 32.29
CA LEU A 127 16.58 -26.28 33.22
C LEU A 127 16.34 -26.69 34.68
N ASP A 128 15.66 -27.79 34.96
CA ASP A 128 15.49 -28.37 36.30
C ASP A 128 16.80 -29.01 36.82
N THR A 129 17.79 -29.21 35.94
CA THR A 129 19.14 -29.64 36.37
C THR A 129 20.05 -28.47 36.78
N SER A 130 19.65 -27.23 36.48
CA SER A 130 20.25 -26.01 37.02
C SER A 130 19.31 -25.44 38.08
N GLY A 131 19.72 -25.41 39.34
CA GLY A 131 18.91 -24.87 40.43
C GLY A 131 18.42 -23.42 40.20
N PRO A 132 17.65 -22.85 41.14
CA PRO A 132 17.20 -21.47 41.04
C PRO A 132 18.39 -20.54 40.77
N ILE A 133 18.22 -19.60 39.85
CA ILE A 133 19.24 -18.57 39.59
C ILE A 133 19.34 -17.70 40.84
N GLU A 134 20.48 -17.76 41.52
CA GLU A 134 20.78 -16.87 42.64
C GLU A 134 21.28 -15.54 42.08
N LEU A 135 20.50 -14.47 42.30
CA LEU A 135 20.92 -13.12 41.97
C LEU A 135 22.04 -12.67 42.92
N PRO A 136 23.04 -11.92 42.44
CA PRO A 136 24.03 -11.32 43.31
C PRO A 136 23.35 -10.42 44.37
N PRO A 137 23.84 -10.39 45.62
CA PRO A 137 23.26 -9.55 46.66
C PRO A 137 23.22 -8.08 46.25
N CYS A 138 22.07 -7.43 46.43
CA CYS A 138 21.88 -6.02 46.12
C CYS A 138 22.57 -5.13 47.18
N GLU A 139 23.89 -4.99 47.06
CA GLU A 139 24.75 -4.21 47.97
C GLU A 139 25.66 -3.26 47.18
N LEU A 140 26.00 -2.11 47.79
CA LEU A 140 26.82 -1.07 47.14
C LEU A 140 28.19 -1.60 46.65
N SER A 141 28.82 -2.50 47.41
CA SER A 141 30.12 -3.11 47.08
C SER A 141 30.04 -4.16 45.96
N LYS A 142 28.82 -4.52 45.53
CA LYS A 142 28.53 -5.57 44.56
C LYS A 142 27.95 -5.05 43.25
N LEU A 143 27.81 -3.73 43.09
CA LEU A 143 27.25 -3.12 41.88
C LEU A 143 28.00 -3.51 40.60
N GLU A 144 29.33 -3.59 40.64
CA GLU A 144 30.15 -4.07 39.51
C GLU A 144 29.80 -5.53 39.15
N GLU A 145 29.68 -6.42 40.15
CA GLU A 145 29.31 -7.83 39.95
C GLU A 145 27.89 -7.97 39.39
N ILE A 146 26.94 -7.14 39.83
CA ILE A 146 25.57 -7.12 39.31
C ILE A 146 25.56 -6.64 37.85
N SER A 147 26.29 -5.56 37.56
CA SER A 147 26.44 -5.03 36.21
C SER A 147 27.03 -6.08 35.29
N GLU A 148 28.11 -6.74 35.69
CA GLU A 148 28.75 -7.81 34.91
C GLU A 148 27.80 -9.00 34.69
N PHE A 149 27.05 -9.39 35.72
CA PHE A 149 26.08 -10.50 35.65
C PHE A 149 24.96 -10.23 34.63
N LEU A 150 24.47 -9.00 34.56
CA LEU A 150 23.45 -8.58 33.61
C LEU A 150 24.04 -8.20 32.24
N SER A 151 25.34 -7.90 32.18
CA SER A 151 26.05 -7.57 30.95
C SER A 151 26.27 -8.83 30.10
N GLY A 152 25.54 -8.92 28.99
CA GLY A 152 25.61 -10.04 28.06
C GLY A 152 24.23 -10.36 27.49
N VAL A 153 24.18 -11.07 26.36
CA VAL A 153 22.91 -11.56 25.80
C VAL A 153 22.74 -13.02 26.23
N PRO A 154 22.12 -13.30 27.39
CA PRO A 154 21.88 -14.68 27.80
C PRO A 154 20.92 -15.37 26.81
N PRO A 155 21.07 -16.69 26.62
CA PRO A 155 20.08 -17.49 25.89
C PRO A 155 18.66 -17.20 26.39
N PRO A 156 17.63 -17.18 25.52
CA PRO A 156 16.26 -16.78 25.88
C PRO A 156 15.73 -17.41 27.18
N ALA A 157 15.96 -18.71 27.37
CA ALA A 157 15.46 -19.44 28.54
C ALA A 157 16.16 -19.05 29.86
N ILE A 158 17.45 -18.69 29.81
CA ILE A 158 18.17 -18.16 30.98
C ILE A 158 17.70 -16.73 31.27
N ARG A 159 17.46 -15.94 30.22
CA ARG A 159 16.92 -14.57 30.34
C ARG A 159 15.56 -14.56 31.04
N GLU A 160 14.70 -15.53 30.74
CA GLU A 160 13.41 -15.73 31.42
C GLU A 160 13.60 -15.95 32.92
N LYS A 161 14.44 -16.91 33.29
CA LYS A 161 14.73 -17.21 34.70
C LYS A 161 15.33 -16.01 35.45
N ILE A 162 16.22 -15.25 34.81
CA ILE A 162 16.80 -14.03 35.42
C ILE A 162 15.70 -12.99 35.65
N ALA A 163 14.83 -12.76 34.65
CA ALA A 163 13.73 -11.81 34.78
C ALA A 163 12.76 -12.20 35.91
N LEU A 164 12.40 -13.48 35.99
CA LEU A 164 11.57 -14.01 37.08
C LEU A 164 12.23 -13.85 38.46
N ALA A 165 13.54 -14.09 38.56
CA ALA A 165 14.25 -13.89 39.82
C ALA A 165 14.29 -12.40 40.24
N ILE A 166 14.49 -11.49 39.28
CA ILE A 166 14.49 -10.04 39.51
C ILE A 166 13.11 -9.58 40.03
N GLU A 167 12.05 -10.10 39.42
CA GLU A 167 10.66 -9.82 39.80
C GLU A 167 10.36 -10.33 41.21
N GLN A 168 10.65 -11.60 41.50
CA GLN A 168 10.33 -12.23 42.79
C GLN A 168 11.07 -11.59 43.97
N ASP A 169 12.32 -11.15 43.79
CA ASP A 169 13.11 -10.56 44.87
C ASP A 169 12.87 -9.05 45.06
N ASN A 170 11.93 -8.45 44.32
CA ASN A 170 11.74 -6.99 44.25
C ASN A 170 13.06 -6.26 43.97
N TYR A 171 13.88 -6.85 43.10
CA TYR A 171 15.29 -6.49 42.96
C TYR A 171 15.46 -5.07 42.41
N ILE A 172 14.59 -4.65 41.48
CA ILE A 172 14.57 -3.28 40.91
C ILE A 172 14.41 -2.25 42.02
N LYS A 173 13.51 -2.45 42.98
CA LYS A 173 13.29 -1.50 44.08
C LYS A 173 14.52 -1.37 44.97
N LYS A 174 15.18 -2.49 45.28
CA LYS A 174 16.43 -2.49 46.05
C LYS A 174 17.55 -1.75 45.30
N LEU A 175 17.64 -1.93 43.97
CA LEU A 175 18.59 -1.18 43.14
C LEU A 175 18.32 0.32 43.16
N LEU A 176 17.05 0.73 43.16
CA LEU A 176 16.68 2.15 43.29
C LEU A 176 17.00 2.70 44.69
N ASP A 177 16.84 1.91 45.76
CA ASP A 177 17.30 2.30 47.10
C ASP A 177 18.83 2.51 47.12
N LEU A 178 19.60 1.68 46.42
CA LEU A 178 21.05 1.89 46.22
C LEU A 178 21.35 3.14 45.39
N PHE A 179 20.55 3.40 44.34
CA PHE A 179 20.68 4.61 43.53
C PHE A 179 20.54 5.88 44.36
N HIS A 180 19.51 5.97 45.20
CA HIS A 180 19.32 7.11 46.12
C HIS A 180 20.52 7.30 47.04
N MET A 181 21.07 6.22 47.60
CA MET A 181 22.29 6.30 48.41
C MET A 181 23.52 6.73 47.60
N CYS A 182 23.70 6.24 46.38
CA CYS A 182 24.79 6.66 45.50
C CYS A 182 24.67 8.14 45.13
N GLU A 183 23.46 8.62 44.84
CA GLU A 183 23.17 10.02 44.53
C GLU A 183 23.46 10.93 45.73
N ASP A 184 23.00 10.55 46.93
CA ASP A 184 23.26 11.28 48.19
C ASP A 184 24.75 11.34 48.57
N LEU A 185 25.50 10.29 48.25
CA LEU A 185 26.94 10.19 48.53
C LEU A 185 27.83 10.76 47.41
N GLU A 186 27.24 11.24 46.31
CA GLU A 186 27.96 11.64 45.09
C GLU A 186 28.90 10.54 44.57
N ASN A 187 28.49 9.27 44.71
CA ASN A 187 29.30 8.10 44.32
C ASN A 187 29.16 7.81 42.81
N ILE A 188 29.99 8.49 42.01
CA ILE A 188 29.96 8.41 40.54
C ILE A 188 30.16 6.98 40.01
N ASP A 189 31.10 6.21 40.57
CA ASP A 189 31.36 4.84 40.12
C ASP A 189 30.12 3.95 40.31
N GLY A 190 29.44 4.11 41.45
CA GLY A 190 28.18 3.40 41.72
C GLY A 190 27.05 3.80 40.78
N LEU A 191 26.95 5.10 40.44
CA LEU A 191 25.96 5.61 39.48
C LEU A 191 26.20 5.08 38.06
N HIS A 192 27.45 4.97 37.63
CA HIS A 192 27.80 4.35 36.33
C HIS A 192 27.40 2.88 36.25
N HIS A 193 27.67 2.09 37.30
CA HIS A 193 27.20 0.70 37.34
C HIS A 193 25.66 0.60 37.32
N LEU A 194 24.97 1.49 38.02
CA LEU A 194 23.50 1.54 38.01
C LEU A 194 22.95 1.92 36.63
N TYR A 195 23.61 2.83 35.91
CA TYR A 195 23.29 3.13 34.51
C TYR A 195 23.35 1.85 33.65
N ASP A 196 24.45 1.12 33.70
CA ASP A 196 24.64 -0.10 32.89
C ASP A 196 23.67 -1.22 33.28
N ILE A 197 23.35 -1.36 34.57
CA ILE A 197 22.34 -2.28 35.07
C ILE A 197 20.97 -1.93 34.48
N PHE A 198 20.48 -0.71 34.66
CA PHE A 198 19.15 -0.32 34.18
C PHE A 198 19.04 -0.35 32.67
N LYS A 199 20.09 0.05 31.95
CA LYS A 199 20.20 -0.14 30.50
C LYS A 199 20.03 -1.61 30.13
N SER A 200 20.77 -2.52 30.78
CA SER A 200 20.66 -3.96 30.54
C SER A 200 19.25 -4.49 30.82
N LEU A 201 18.57 -4.00 31.86
CA LEU A 201 17.17 -4.37 32.16
C LEU A 201 16.20 -4.00 31.03
N PHE A 202 16.36 -2.83 30.40
CA PHE A 202 15.58 -2.48 29.20
C PHE A 202 15.87 -3.44 28.03
N PHE A 203 17.14 -3.74 27.78
CA PHE A 203 17.56 -4.66 26.71
C PHE A 203 17.24 -6.14 26.99
N MET A 204 16.85 -6.51 28.22
CA MET A 204 16.27 -7.84 28.47
C MET A 204 14.98 -8.05 27.69
N ASN A 205 14.29 -6.96 27.31
CA ASN A 205 13.09 -6.96 26.49
C ASN A 205 11.98 -7.82 27.13
N LYS A 206 11.74 -7.61 28.43
CA LYS A 206 10.76 -8.36 29.24
C LYS A 206 9.62 -7.45 29.69
N PRO A 207 8.36 -7.72 29.27
CA PRO A 207 7.21 -6.88 29.63
C PRO A 207 7.02 -6.69 31.14
N SER A 208 7.17 -7.74 31.95
CA SER A 208 6.98 -7.65 33.42
C SER A 208 8.00 -6.71 34.08
N LEU A 209 9.25 -6.71 33.62
CA LEU A 209 10.27 -5.78 34.12
C LEU A 209 9.98 -4.34 33.69
N LEU A 210 9.52 -4.14 32.45
CA LEU A 210 9.12 -2.82 31.97
C LEU A 210 7.93 -2.27 32.77
N GLU A 211 6.94 -3.08 33.11
CA GLU A 211 5.81 -2.66 33.95
C GLU A 211 6.27 -2.13 35.32
N ILE A 212 7.24 -2.79 35.95
CA ILE A 212 7.81 -2.35 37.23
C ILE A 212 8.63 -1.06 37.07
N MET A 213 9.52 -1.01 36.07
CA MET A 213 10.40 0.15 35.86
C MET A 213 9.64 1.40 35.41
N LEU A 214 8.54 1.23 34.67
CA LEU A 214 7.74 2.31 34.11
C LEU A 214 6.51 2.68 34.97
N ALA A 215 6.40 2.10 36.17
CA ALA A 215 5.39 2.48 37.16
C ALA A 215 5.61 3.93 37.64
N ASP A 216 4.51 4.65 37.91
CA ASP A 216 4.54 6.10 38.21
C ASP A 216 5.43 6.47 39.41
N ASP A 217 5.55 5.59 40.41
CA ASP A 217 6.36 5.81 41.61
C ASP A 217 7.85 5.50 41.40
N MET A 218 8.21 4.75 40.36
CA MET A 218 9.59 4.32 40.08
C MET A 218 10.21 5.03 38.87
N LEU A 219 9.40 5.43 37.90
CA LEU A 219 9.81 5.91 36.58
C LEU A 219 10.85 7.03 36.64
N PHE A 220 10.67 8.02 37.52
CA PHE A 220 11.63 9.11 37.64
C PHE A 220 12.97 8.67 38.21
N ASP A 221 12.99 7.70 39.12
CA ASP A 221 14.23 7.18 39.68
C ASP A 221 14.97 6.33 38.64
N VAL A 222 14.23 5.54 37.84
CA VAL A 222 14.76 4.81 36.68
C VAL A 222 15.39 5.76 35.67
N ILE A 223 14.72 6.86 35.34
CA ILE A 223 15.28 7.89 34.46
C ILE A 223 16.54 8.50 35.10
N GLY A 224 16.55 8.71 36.41
CA GLY A 224 17.71 9.16 37.19
C GLY A 224 18.93 8.25 37.03
N CYS A 225 18.75 6.93 37.09
CA CYS A 225 19.81 5.97 36.78
C CYS A 225 20.37 6.18 35.37
N LEU A 226 19.48 6.42 34.38
CA LEU A 226 19.86 6.61 32.98
C LEU A 226 20.48 7.98 32.66
N GLU A 227 20.48 8.94 33.60
CA GLU A 227 21.16 10.25 33.43
C GLU A 227 22.69 10.12 33.47
N ASN A 228 23.21 9.09 34.16
CA ASN A 228 24.63 8.93 34.48
C ASN A 228 25.37 8.04 33.46
N ASP A 229 25.24 8.35 32.17
CA ASP A 229 25.93 7.63 31.10
C ASP A 229 27.47 7.79 31.20
N PRO A 230 28.24 6.71 31.39
CA PRO A 230 29.69 6.76 31.49
C PRO A 230 30.41 7.35 30.26
N ASN A 231 29.72 7.37 29.09
CA ASN A 231 30.26 7.95 27.86
C ASN A 231 30.19 9.47 27.82
N HIS A 232 29.52 10.11 28.79
CA HIS A 232 29.35 11.55 28.87
C HIS A 232 30.03 12.11 30.12
N PRO A 233 30.72 13.26 30.03
CA PRO A 233 31.43 13.85 31.16
C PRO A 233 30.51 14.46 32.23
N GLU A 234 29.27 14.81 31.87
CA GLU A 234 28.25 15.32 32.79
C GLU A 234 26.95 14.52 32.64
N PRO A 235 26.18 14.34 33.74
CA PRO A 235 24.89 13.67 33.68
C PRO A 235 23.90 14.39 32.76
N ARG A 236 23.21 13.63 31.93
CA ARG A 236 22.16 14.15 31.06
C ARG A 236 20.92 14.42 31.90
N ARG A 237 20.52 15.70 32.04
CA ARG A 237 19.46 16.16 32.97
C ARG A 237 18.02 15.85 32.49
N HIS A 238 17.74 14.59 32.16
CA HIS A 238 16.46 14.11 31.64
C HIS A 238 15.28 14.36 32.61
N ARG A 239 15.43 14.08 33.91
CA ARG A 239 14.41 14.32 34.95
C ARG A 239 14.03 15.80 35.01
N ARG A 240 15.01 16.70 34.87
CA ARG A 240 14.78 18.15 34.86
C ARG A 240 13.96 18.55 33.64
N PHE A 241 14.35 18.12 32.44
CA PHE A 241 13.60 18.38 31.21
C PHE A 241 12.14 17.90 31.34
N LEU A 242 11.92 16.67 31.81
CA LEU A 242 10.58 16.09 31.94
C LEU A 242 9.70 16.73 33.03
N ARG A 243 10.30 17.42 34.02
CA ARG A 243 9.57 18.11 35.10
C ARG A 243 9.36 19.60 34.82
N GLU A 244 10.34 20.26 34.22
CA GLU A 244 10.40 21.72 34.14
C GLU A 244 10.19 22.26 32.71
N THR A 245 10.52 21.48 31.68
CA THR A 245 10.51 21.93 30.28
C THR A 245 9.39 21.26 29.48
N ALA A 246 9.13 19.99 29.73
CA ALA A 246 8.06 19.24 29.09
C ALA A 246 6.69 19.66 29.67
N HIS A 247 5.97 20.56 28.99
CA HIS A 247 4.66 21.03 29.43
C HIS A 247 3.53 20.25 28.78
N PHE A 248 2.64 19.69 29.61
CA PHE A 248 1.42 19.07 29.12
C PHE A 248 0.41 20.13 28.69
N THR A 249 0.22 20.25 27.37
CA THR A 249 -0.78 21.12 26.74
C THR A 249 -2.09 20.37 26.55
N GLU A 250 -3.06 20.70 27.39
CA GLU A 250 -4.41 20.16 27.30
C GLU A 250 -5.21 20.91 26.22
N VAL A 251 -5.44 20.27 25.07
CA VAL A 251 -6.23 20.88 23.99
C VAL A 251 -7.69 21.00 24.40
N LEU A 252 -8.27 19.99 25.03
CA LEU A 252 -9.62 20.00 25.57
C LEU A 252 -9.61 19.43 26.98
N PRO A 253 -10.46 19.91 27.90
CA PRO A 253 -10.50 19.40 29.27
C PRO A 253 -10.75 17.88 29.34
N ILE A 254 -9.78 17.12 29.85
CA ILE A 254 -9.82 15.69 30.09
C ILE A 254 -10.15 15.45 31.57
N THR A 255 -11.36 15.00 31.84
CA THR A 255 -11.80 14.76 33.24
C THR A 255 -11.31 13.43 33.81
N ASN A 256 -10.91 12.49 32.96
CA ASN A 256 -10.45 11.17 33.38
C ASN A 256 -8.96 11.21 33.77
N ALA A 257 -8.68 11.08 35.07
CA ALA A 257 -7.31 11.08 35.61
C ALA A 257 -6.46 9.89 35.13
N GLU A 258 -7.08 8.74 34.85
CA GLU A 258 -6.39 7.56 34.32
C GLU A 258 -5.91 7.80 32.89
N LEU A 259 -6.76 8.40 32.05
CA LEU A 259 -6.38 8.83 30.70
C LEU A 259 -5.23 9.84 30.73
N VAL A 260 -5.28 10.84 31.61
CA VAL A 260 -4.19 11.81 31.79
C VAL A 260 -2.89 11.10 32.20
N ALA A 261 -2.95 10.16 33.15
CA ALA A 261 -1.80 9.36 33.56
C ALA A 261 -1.23 8.56 32.38
N LYS A 262 -2.08 7.93 31.57
CA LYS A 262 -1.67 7.18 30.37
C LYS A 262 -1.04 8.07 29.30
N ILE A 263 -1.54 9.28 29.07
CA ILE A 263 -0.92 10.25 28.15
C ILE A 263 0.49 10.62 28.63
N HIS A 264 0.64 10.95 29.91
CA HIS A 264 1.95 11.26 30.50
C HIS A 264 2.91 10.07 30.44
N GLN A 265 2.42 8.87 30.76
CA GLN A 265 3.24 7.66 30.70
C GLN A 265 3.69 7.39 29.27
N THR A 266 2.78 7.48 28.28
CA THR A 266 3.12 7.32 26.86
C THR A 266 4.22 8.29 26.43
N PHE A 267 4.09 9.56 26.77
CA PHE A 267 5.12 10.56 26.44
C PHE A 267 6.47 10.25 27.08
N ARG A 268 6.49 9.93 28.39
CA ARG A 268 7.74 9.64 29.11
C ARG A 268 8.42 8.37 28.60
N VAL A 269 7.65 7.33 28.29
CA VAL A 269 8.17 6.08 27.73
C VAL A 269 8.69 6.29 26.30
N GLN A 270 7.97 7.07 25.49
CA GLN A 270 8.44 7.48 24.16
C GLN A 270 9.74 8.30 24.27
N TYR A 271 9.86 9.20 25.24
CA TYR A 271 11.11 9.93 25.50
C TYR A 271 12.26 9.00 25.87
N ILE A 272 12.02 7.98 26.70
CA ILE A 272 13.04 6.95 26.97
C ILE A 272 13.46 6.26 25.68
N TYR A 273 12.51 5.85 24.83
CA TYR A 273 12.78 5.14 23.58
C TYR A 273 13.51 6.02 22.54
N ASP A 274 13.09 7.27 22.34
CA ASP A 274 13.63 8.13 21.27
C ASP A 274 14.88 8.91 21.68
N VAL A 275 15.02 9.28 22.96
CA VAL A 275 16.05 10.22 23.42
C VAL A 275 17.09 9.57 24.30
N ILE A 276 16.68 8.68 25.22
CA ILE A 276 17.59 8.07 26.20
C ILE A 276 18.23 6.79 25.64
N LEU A 277 17.42 5.92 25.05
CA LEU A 277 17.83 4.63 24.50
C LEU A 277 17.44 4.50 23.00
N PRO A 278 17.85 5.45 22.14
CA PRO A 278 17.52 5.37 20.72
C PRO A 278 18.13 4.13 20.07
N PRO A 279 17.43 3.48 19.12
CA PRO A 279 18.03 2.42 18.33
C PRO A 279 19.27 2.98 17.60
N PRO A 280 20.44 2.32 17.71
CA PRO A 280 21.69 2.83 17.19
C PRO A 280 21.72 2.87 15.66
N THR A 281 20.88 2.07 14.99
CA THR A 281 20.65 2.17 13.55
C THR A 281 19.17 1.92 13.20
N VAL A 282 18.73 2.47 12.05
CA VAL A 282 17.39 2.27 11.49
C VAL A 282 17.10 0.80 11.16
N PHE A 283 18.13 -0.05 11.10
CA PHE A 283 18.00 -1.49 10.81
C PHE A 283 17.84 -2.33 12.08
N GLU A 284 17.92 -1.72 13.27
CA GLU A 284 17.86 -2.40 14.58
C GLU A 284 16.64 -1.98 15.42
N GLU A 285 15.53 -1.58 14.77
CA GLU A 285 14.28 -1.14 15.42
C GLU A 285 13.70 -2.19 16.41
N ASN A 286 14.03 -3.47 16.24
CA ASN A 286 13.53 -4.58 17.06
C ASN A 286 14.25 -4.77 18.41
N MET A 287 15.32 -4.02 18.72
CA MET A 287 16.09 -4.24 19.96
C MET A 287 15.31 -3.96 21.25
N LEU A 288 14.36 -3.02 21.20
CA LEU A 288 13.48 -2.67 22.32
C LEU A 288 12.01 -2.92 21.96
N ALA A 289 11.73 -4.05 21.29
CA ALA A 289 10.40 -4.39 20.78
C ALA A 289 9.30 -4.40 21.86
N SER A 290 9.60 -4.82 23.10
CA SER A 290 8.66 -4.80 24.22
C SER A 290 8.37 -3.38 24.69
N LEU A 291 9.36 -2.48 24.67
CA LEU A 291 9.16 -1.06 24.99
C LEU A 291 8.31 -0.37 23.92
N HIS A 292 8.59 -0.64 22.65
CA HIS A 292 7.78 -0.18 21.53
C HIS A 292 6.33 -0.71 21.63
N SER A 293 6.16 -1.99 21.97
CA SER A 293 4.84 -2.60 22.21
C SER A 293 4.11 -1.94 23.38
N TYR A 294 4.83 -1.60 24.45
CA TYR A 294 4.27 -0.88 25.60
C TYR A 294 3.69 0.49 25.19
N ILE A 295 4.45 1.25 24.40
CA ILE A 295 3.99 2.53 23.83
C ILE A 295 2.75 2.30 22.97
N PHE A 296 2.77 1.30 22.09
CA PHE A 296 1.66 0.96 21.23
C PHE A 296 0.38 0.64 22.02
N PHE A 297 0.45 -0.20 23.05
CA PHE A 297 -0.71 -0.52 23.88
C PHE A 297 -1.26 0.70 24.63
N ASN A 298 -0.38 1.55 25.16
CA ASN A 298 -0.84 2.81 25.76
C ASN A 298 -1.54 3.72 24.75
N LYS A 299 -1.07 3.81 23.50
CA LYS A 299 -1.76 4.57 22.43
C LYS A 299 -3.16 4.01 22.16
N ILE A 300 -3.32 2.69 22.15
CA ILE A 300 -4.63 2.03 21.99
C ILE A 300 -5.56 2.38 23.15
N GLU A 301 -5.07 2.33 24.39
CA GLU A 301 -5.87 2.69 25.57
C GLU A 301 -6.31 4.16 25.53
N ILE A 302 -5.40 5.08 25.14
CA ILE A 302 -5.72 6.50 24.95
C ILE A 302 -6.85 6.67 23.92
N VAL A 303 -6.74 6.02 22.75
CA VAL A 303 -7.78 6.07 21.72
C VAL A 303 -9.10 5.52 22.25
N THR A 304 -9.08 4.38 22.94
CA THR A 304 -10.28 3.74 23.50
C THR A 304 -10.97 4.66 24.50
N HIS A 305 -10.24 5.22 25.46
CA HIS A 305 -10.80 6.14 26.45
C HIS A 305 -11.39 7.41 25.81
N LEU A 306 -10.73 7.99 24.81
CA LEU A 306 -11.24 9.16 24.10
C LEU A 306 -12.45 8.82 23.21
N GLN A 307 -12.46 7.63 22.60
CA GLN A 307 -13.57 7.13 21.79
C GLN A 307 -14.85 6.91 22.63
N GLU A 308 -14.70 6.45 23.87
CA GLU A 308 -15.82 6.21 24.79
C GLU A 308 -16.33 7.49 25.48
N ASP A 309 -15.55 8.58 25.49
CA ASP A 309 -15.96 9.87 26.05
C ASP A 309 -16.79 10.69 25.05
N ASP A 310 -18.07 10.36 25.00
CA ASP A 310 -19.09 11.01 24.17
C ASP A 310 -19.26 12.52 24.47
N LYS A 311 -18.90 13.00 25.68
CA LYS A 311 -18.87 14.45 25.95
C LYS A 311 -17.64 15.09 25.33
N PHE A 312 -16.46 14.51 25.51
CA PHE A 312 -15.23 15.01 24.92
C PHE A 312 -15.34 15.13 23.40
N LEU A 313 -15.83 14.08 22.72
CA LEU A 313 -16.00 14.10 21.27
C LEU A 313 -17.02 15.15 20.81
N ARG A 314 -18.13 15.32 21.53
CA ARG A 314 -19.08 16.41 21.24
C ARG A 314 -18.43 17.78 21.36
N ASP A 315 -17.71 18.03 22.45
CA ASP A 315 -17.08 19.34 22.70
C ASP A 315 -16.00 19.62 21.65
N LEU A 316 -15.21 18.60 21.27
CA LEU A 316 -14.21 18.68 20.19
C LEU A 316 -14.82 19.11 18.85
N PHE A 317 -15.82 18.39 18.37
CA PHE A 317 -16.41 18.69 17.05
C PHE A 317 -17.33 19.92 17.08
N MET A 318 -17.89 20.28 18.23
CA MET A 318 -18.62 21.54 18.39
C MET A 318 -17.67 22.72 18.24
N GLU A 319 -16.53 22.72 18.94
CA GLU A 319 -15.55 23.82 18.87
C GLU A 319 -14.84 23.85 17.50
N LEU A 320 -14.55 22.70 16.90
CA LEU A 320 -13.90 22.61 15.59
C LEU A 320 -14.79 23.20 14.47
N ASN A 321 -16.10 22.97 14.55
CA ASN A 321 -17.09 23.44 13.57
C ASN A 321 -17.68 24.82 13.89
N ASP A 322 -17.30 25.45 15.00
CA ASP A 322 -17.77 26.81 15.34
C ASP A 322 -17.03 27.84 14.49
N ASP A 323 -17.79 28.68 13.78
CA ASP A 323 -17.27 29.79 12.96
C ASP A 323 -16.50 30.82 13.79
N GLU A 324 -16.83 30.97 15.08
CA GLU A 324 -16.18 31.91 16.00
C GLU A 324 -14.84 31.39 16.54
N THR A 325 -14.49 30.12 16.31
CA THR A 325 -13.20 29.56 16.74
C THR A 325 -12.04 30.22 15.99
N SER A 326 -11.06 30.73 16.74
CA SER A 326 -9.88 31.39 16.17
C SER A 326 -9.02 30.42 15.36
N GLU A 327 -8.31 30.92 14.34
CA GLU A 327 -7.46 30.08 13.49
C GLU A 327 -6.39 29.32 14.30
N GLU A 328 -5.73 29.98 15.26
CA GLU A 328 -4.74 29.34 16.14
C GLU A 328 -5.36 28.22 16.98
N ARG A 329 -6.56 28.43 17.52
CA ARG A 329 -7.27 27.42 18.31
C ARG A 329 -7.70 26.25 17.42
N ARG A 330 -8.22 26.55 16.23
CA ARG A 330 -8.61 25.54 15.24
C ARG A 330 -7.42 24.69 14.82
N MET A 331 -6.24 25.27 14.61
CA MET A 331 -5.01 24.54 14.31
C MET A 331 -4.64 23.53 15.40
N LYS A 332 -4.75 23.91 16.69
CA LYS A 332 -4.49 23.01 17.82
C LYS A 332 -5.50 21.85 17.85
N LEU A 333 -6.78 22.12 17.59
CA LEU A 333 -7.82 21.08 17.49
C LEU A 333 -7.59 20.14 16.30
N VAL A 334 -7.17 20.66 15.15
CA VAL A 334 -6.84 19.86 13.96
C VAL A 334 -5.61 19.00 14.20
N ALA A 335 -4.57 19.53 14.84
CA ALA A 335 -3.37 18.77 15.19
C ALA A 335 -3.71 17.60 16.14
N PHE A 336 -4.49 17.89 17.19
CA PHE A 336 -4.99 16.86 18.11
C PHE A 336 -5.81 15.79 17.39
N LEU A 337 -6.78 16.19 16.55
CA LEU A 337 -7.63 15.26 15.81
C LEU A 337 -6.82 14.41 14.83
N LYS A 338 -5.88 15.03 14.09
CA LYS A 338 -4.98 14.32 13.17
C LYS A 338 -4.20 13.24 13.91
N GLU A 339 -3.69 13.55 15.09
CA GLU A 339 -2.94 12.57 15.87
C GLU A 339 -3.82 11.48 16.48
N LEU A 340 -5.02 11.83 16.96
CA LEU A 340 -5.99 10.84 17.41
C LEU A 340 -6.33 9.84 16.28
N VAL A 341 -6.53 10.34 15.06
CA VAL A 341 -6.73 9.49 13.87
C VAL A 341 -5.47 8.68 13.55
N HIS A 342 -4.28 9.26 13.68
CA HIS A 342 -3.01 8.55 13.49
C HIS A 342 -2.84 7.39 14.49
N PHE A 343 -3.17 7.59 15.78
CA PHE A 343 -3.13 6.51 16.77
C PHE A 343 -4.17 5.45 16.45
N ALA A 344 -5.39 5.85 16.08
CA ALA A 344 -6.43 4.92 15.67
C ALA A 344 -6.05 4.10 14.42
N SER A 345 -5.19 4.64 13.54
CA SER A 345 -4.66 3.92 12.37
C SER A 345 -3.84 2.67 12.73
N GLN A 346 -3.43 2.52 13.99
CA GLN A 346 -2.68 1.37 14.49
C GLN A 346 -3.59 0.24 15.02
N LEU A 347 -4.90 0.48 15.15
CA LEU A 347 -5.88 -0.50 15.62
C LEU A 347 -6.07 -1.65 14.62
N GLN A 348 -6.72 -2.74 15.06
CA GLN A 348 -7.21 -3.77 14.13
C GLN A 348 -8.36 -3.22 13.27
N VAL A 349 -8.53 -3.75 12.06
CA VAL A 349 -9.49 -3.24 11.05
C VAL A 349 -10.91 -3.05 11.61
N HIS A 350 -11.42 -4.00 12.40
CA HIS A 350 -12.76 -3.88 13.02
C HIS A 350 -12.85 -2.69 13.99
N HIS A 351 -11.83 -2.52 14.85
CA HIS A 351 -11.80 -1.41 15.80
C HIS A 351 -11.58 -0.06 15.10
N LYS A 352 -10.85 -0.02 13.97
CA LYS A 352 -10.75 1.18 13.13
C LYS A 352 -12.12 1.61 12.58
N ASP A 353 -12.88 0.66 12.05
CA ASP A 353 -14.22 0.93 11.50
C ASP A 353 -15.18 1.41 12.61
N GLU A 354 -15.11 0.83 13.81
CA GLU A 354 -15.87 1.29 14.96
C GLU A 354 -15.47 2.70 15.41
N PHE A 355 -14.17 2.97 15.51
CA PHE A 355 -13.64 4.30 15.82
C PHE A 355 -14.16 5.34 14.82
N PHE A 356 -14.01 5.08 13.51
CA PHE A 356 -14.44 6.00 12.47
C PHE A 356 -15.96 6.22 12.45
N LYS A 357 -16.76 5.19 12.74
CA LYS A 357 -18.21 5.35 12.95
C LYS A 357 -18.51 6.31 14.10
N THR A 358 -17.85 6.15 15.24
CA THR A 358 -18.05 7.00 16.41
C THR A 358 -17.64 8.45 16.13
N VAL A 359 -16.43 8.71 15.65
CA VAL A 359 -16.01 10.10 15.38
C VAL A 359 -16.81 10.74 14.24
N SER A 360 -17.24 9.97 13.24
CA SER A 360 -18.14 10.46 12.19
C SER A 360 -19.52 10.81 12.73
N PHE A 361 -20.06 10.03 13.66
CA PHE A 361 -21.32 10.34 14.35
C PHE A 361 -21.25 11.67 15.11
N HIS A 362 -20.10 12.02 15.66
CA HIS A 362 -19.90 13.28 16.38
C HIS A 362 -19.61 14.51 15.51
N GLY A 363 -19.31 14.33 14.22
CA GLY A 363 -19.12 15.46 13.30
C GLY A 363 -17.77 15.52 12.58
N LEU A 364 -17.05 14.40 12.45
CA LEU A 364 -15.79 14.35 11.69
C LEU A 364 -15.96 14.82 10.24
N LEU A 365 -16.94 14.28 9.52
CA LEU A 365 -17.11 14.56 8.09
C LEU A 365 -17.44 16.04 7.77
N PRO A 366 -18.42 16.68 8.47
CA PRO A 366 -18.63 18.12 8.36
C PRO A 366 -17.37 18.95 8.66
N ALA A 367 -16.61 18.56 9.69
CA ALA A 367 -15.37 19.25 10.03
C ALA A 367 -14.33 19.13 8.92
N LEU A 368 -14.12 17.94 8.36
CA LEU A 368 -13.16 17.72 7.28
C LEU A 368 -13.55 18.49 6.00
N GLU A 369 -14.84 18.54 5.65
CA GLU A 369 -15.34 19.34 4.54
C GLU A 369 -15.10 20.84 4.76
N MET A 370 -15.40 21.33 5.95
CA MET A 370 -15.14 22.72 6.34
C MET A 370 -13.64 23.06 6.29
N LEU A 371 -12.76 22.17 6.75
CA LEU A 371 -11.30 22.35 6.73
C LEU A 371 -10.73 22.39 5.30
N LEU A 372 -11.30 21.65 4.35
CA LEU A 372 -10.88 21.71 2.94
C LEU A 372 -11.17 23.06 2.28
N ALA A 373 -12.16 23.80 2.79
CA ALA A 373 -12.50 25.14 2.33
C ALA A 373 -11.52 26.24 2.80
N TYR A 374 -10.64 25.99 3.78
CA TYR A 374 -9.68 26.98 4.28
C TYR A 374 -8.54 27.23 3.31
N ASP A 375 -8.08 28.48 3.16
CA ASP A 375 -6.94 28.82 2.29
C ASP A 375 -5.55 28.36 2.83
N ASN A 376 -5.50 27.60 3.93
CA ASN A 376 -4.26 27.11 4.54
C ASN A 376 -3.90 25.70 4.01
N LYS A 377 -2.78 25.60 3.27
CA LYS A 377 -2.32 24.33 2.67
C LYS A 377 -2.07 23.22 3.70
N SER A 378 -1.52 23.54 4.87
CA SER A 378 -1.25 22.54 5.92
C SER A 378 -2.54 21.95 6.48
N ILE A 379 -3.58 22.77 6.67
CA ILE A 379 -4.91 22.32 7.11
C ILE A 379 -5.54 21.41 6.06
N LYS A 380 -5.53 21.84 4.78
CA LYS A 380 -6.08 21.03 3.69
C LYS A 380 -5.39 19.67 3.60
N GLN A 381 -4.07 19.64 3.72
CA GLN A 381 -3.31 18.39 3.68
C GLN A 381 -3.68 17.46 4.85
N ALA A 382 -3.80 17.98 6.07
CA ALA A 382 -4.26 17.21 7.22
C ALA A 382 -5.69 16.65 7.00
N ALA A 383 -6.59 17.46 6.43
CA ALA A 383 -7.93 17.02 6.08
C ALA A 383 -7.91 15.89 5.03
N VAL A 384 -7.17 16.05 3.92
CA VAL A 384 -7.02 15.02 2.88
C VAL A 384 -6.44 13.73 3.46
N GLU A 385 -5.44 13.82 4.34
CA GLU A 385 -4.84 12.65 5.00
C GLU A 385 -5.86 11.90 5.86
N MET A 386 -6.62 12.61 6.70
CA MET A 386 -7.67 12.00 7.53
C MET A 386 -8.82 11.42 6.69
N ILE A 387 -9.27 12.12 5.64
CA ILE A 387 -10.29 11.59 4.70
C ILE A 387 -9.76 10.33 4.01
N SER A 388 -8.48 10.32 3.61
CA SER A 388 -7.87 9.13 2.97
C SER A 388 -7.90 7.93 3.90
N GLN A 389 -7.47 8.10 5.16
CA GLN A 389 -7.53 7.03 6.17
C GLN A 389 -8.96 6.55 6.43
N LEU A 390 -9.93 7.48 6.47
CA LEU A 390 -11.34 7.13 6.63
C LEU A 390 -11.88 6.35 5.42
N VAL A 391 -11.53 6.73 4.19
CA VAL A 391 -11.96 6.04 2.96
C VAL A 391 -11.33 4.66 2.83
N ASP A 392 -10.10 4.47 3.29
CA ASP A 392 -9.42 3.16 3.28
C ASP A 392 -10.10 2.13 4.19
N ILE A 393 -10.75 2.60 5.28
CA ILE A 393 -11.41 1.72 6.25
C ILE A 393 -12.92 1.65 6.05
N SER A 394 -13.60 2.80 5.94
CA SER A 394 -15.06 2.93 5.95
C SER A 394 -15.55 3.86 4.83
N PRO A 395 -15.32 3.52 3.54
CA PRO A 395 -15.66 4.39 2.40
C PRO A 395 -17.15 4.73 2.34
N TYR A 396 -18.01 3.81 2.79
CA TYR A 396 -19.47 3.99 2.81
C TYR A 396 -19.92 5.16 3.69
N LEU A 397 -19.19 5.50 4.78
CA LEU A 397 -19.51 6.65 5.64
C LEU A 397 -19.38 7.95 4.87
N VAL A 398 -18.30 8.06 4.09
CA VAL A 398 -18.03 9.26 3.26
C VAL A 398 -19.05 9.37 2.14
N ARG A 399 -19.42 8.26 1.49
CA ARG A 399 -20.46 8.25 0.45
C ARG A 399 -21.83 8.63 0.98
N ASP A 400 -22.24 8.07 2.10
CA ASP A 400 -23.52 8.37 2.75
C ASP A 400 -23.58 9.85 3.14
N PHE A 401 -22.49 10.41 3.65
CA PHE A 401 -22.38 11.85 3.91
C PHE A 401 -22.53 12.69 2.63
N ILE A 402 -21.76 12.39 1.58
CA ILE A 402 -21.83 13.09 0.28
C ILE A 402 -23.27 13.07 -0.29
N MET A 403 -23.95 11.92 -0.21
CA MET A 403 -25.33 11.78 -0.75
C MET A 403 -26.39 12.49 0.09
N LYS A 404 -26.16 12.66 1.40
CA LYS A 404 -27.05 13.41 2.30
C LYS A 404 -26.92 14.91 2.06
N ASP A 405 -25.70 15.42 1.96
CA ASP A 405 -25.43 16.86 1.83
C ASP A 405 -25.65 17.41 0.42
N GLY A 406 -25.36 16.65 -0.63
CA GLY A 406 -25.52 17.15 -1.99
C GLY A 406 -26.96 17.33 -2.48
N LYS A 407 -27.96 17.17 -1.60
CA LYS A 407 -29.36 17.55 -1.87
C LYS A 407 -29.61 19.05 -1.67
N THR A 408 -28.71 19.78 -1.02
CA THR A 408 -28.90 21.20 -0.67
C THR A 408 -27.96 22.16 -1.41
N GLN A 409 -26.66 21.83 -1.55
CA GLN A 409 -25.66 22.71 -2.20
C GLN A 409 -24.61 21.91 -3.01
N GLU A 410 -24.79 21.82 -4.33
CA GLU A 410 -23.87 21.05 -5.20
C GLU A 410 -22.42 21.58 -5.20
N ASP A 411 -22.22 22.89 -5.13
CA ASP A 411 -20.90 23.53 -5.17
C ASP A 411 -20.09 23.32 -3.87
N GLU A 412 -20.74 22.96 -2.77
CA GLU A 412 -20.10 22.83 -1.46
C GLU A 412 -19.83 21.37 -1.08
N MET A 413 -20.28 20.40 -1.89
CA MET A 413 -20.11 18.98 -1.61
C MET A 413 -18.64 18.57 -1.47
N LEU A 414 -18.34 17.79 -0.44
CA LEU A 414 -17.01 17.24 -0.15
C LEU A 414 -16.29 16.68 -1.37
N VAL A 415 -16.96 15.86 -2.19
CA VAL A 415 -16.35 15.27 -3.40
C VAL A 415 -15.99 16.32 -4.45
N ASN A 416 -16.80 17.37 -4.59
CA ASN A 416 -16.50 18.47 -5.50
C ASN A 416 -15.35 19.33 -4.97
N GLN A 417 -15.26 19.55 -3.66
CA GLN A 417 -14.10 20.21 -3.05
C GLN A 417 -12.80 19.41 -3.24
N LEU A 418 -12.84 18.08 -3.11
CA LEU A 418 -11.69 17.21 -3.40
C LEU A 418 -11.28 17.29 -4.88
N ILE A 419 -12.24 17.27 -5.80
CA ILE A 419 -12.01 17.43 -7.24
C ILE A 419 -11.39 18.81 -7.53
N ASP A 420 -11.96 19.88 -6.98
CA ASP A 420 -11.47 21.25 -7.17
C ASP A 420 -10.07 21.44 -6.59
N TYR A 421 -9.78 20.81 -5.44
CA TYR A 421 -8.45 20.85 -4.86
C TYR A 421 -7.43 20.11 -5.75
N MET A 422 -7.79 18.92 -6.27
CA MET A 422 -6.96 18.18 -7.22
C MET A 422 -6.67 19.00 -8.48
N ILE A 423 -7.67 19.71 -8.99
CA ILE A 423 -7.54 20.56 -10.19
C ILE A 423 -6.68 21.79 -9.91
N SER A 424 -6.81 22.39 -8.72
CA SER A 424 -6.15 23.64 -8.36
C SER A 424 -4.69 23.47 -7.94
N ASP A 425 -4.33 22.36 -7.30
CA ASP A 425 -2.98 22.15 -6.75
C ASP A 425 -1.94 21.72 -7.81
N GLY A 426 -2.37 21.22 -8.98
CA GLY A 426 -1.51 21.04 -10.15
C GLY A 426 -0.66 19.76 -10.16
N ASP A 427 0.68 19.89 -10.28
CA ASP A 427 1.67 18.78 -10.28
C ASP A 427 2.35 18.59 -8.91
N SER A 428 1.66 18.92 -7.83
CA SER A 428 2.12 18.54 -6.50
C SER A 428 1.93 17.04 -6.27
N GLY A 429 2.59 16.49 -5.25
CA GLY A 429 2.27 15.15 -4.75
C GLY A 429 0.82 15.03 -4.26
N ASP A 430 0.19 16.14 -3.86
CA ASP A 430 -1.16 16.17 -3.31
C ASP A 430 -2.22 15.87 -4.38
N ALA A 431 -2.03 16.33 -5.62
CA ALA A 431 -2.95 16.05 -6.72
C ALA A 431 -3.03 14.54 -7.04
N TYR A 432 -1.90 13.83 -6.95
CA TYR A 432 -1.88 12.37 -7.11
C TYR A 432 -2.59 11.65 -5.97
N GLN A 433 -2.40 12.10 -4.72
CA GLN A 433 -3.09 11.56 -3.56
C GLN A 433 -4.60 11.78 -3.68
N LEU A 434 -5.04 12.98 -4.06
CA LEU A 434 -6.44 13.32 -4.27
C LEU A 434 -7.06 12.50 -5.40
N ALA A 435 -6.36 12.31 -6.53
CA ALA A 435 -6.82 11.44 -7.61
C ALA A 435 -7.01 10.00 -7.12
N SER A 436 -6.09 9.49 -6.30
CA SER A 436 -6.18 8.15 -5.71
C SER A 436 -7.36 8.04 -4.74
N LEU A 437 -7.58 9.07 -3.91
CA LEU A 437 -8.72 9.17 -3.00
C LEU A 437 -10.06 9.18 -3.75
N ILE A 438 -10.19 10.03 -4.77
CA ILE A 438 -11.39 10.11 -5.62
C ILE A 438 -11.63 8.75 -6.32
N LYS A 439 -10.57 8.09 -6.81
CA LYS A 439 -10.68 6.76 -7.39
C LYS A 439 -11.22 5.75 -6.40
N SER A 440 -10.71 5.73 -5.16
CA SER A 440 -11.18 4.81 -4.10
C SER A 440 -12.66 5.05 -3.75
N LEU A 441 -13.09 6.30 -3.69
CA LEU A 441 -14.51 6.65 -3.50
C LEU A 441 -15.39 6.15 -4.64
N LEU A 442 -14.88 6.16 -5.88
CA LEU A 442 -15.58 5.73 -7.08
C LEU A 442 -15.51 4.22 -7.34
N ASP A 443 -14.73 3.46 -6.59
CA ASP A 443 -14.50 2.04 -6.88
C ASP A 443 -15.73 1.17 -6.60
N PRO A 444 -16.34 0.50 -7.59
CA PRO A 444 -17.47 -0.39 -7.32
C PRO A 444 -17.11 -1.62 -6.49
N GLU A 445 -15.84 -2.03 -6.44
CA GLU A 445 -15.40 -3.20 -5.67
C GLU A 445 -15.53 -2.99 -4.16
N ASN A 446 -15.38 -1.74 -3.68
CA ASN A 446 -15.56 -1.39 -2.26
C ASN A 446 -16.94 -0.74 -1.96
N MET A 447 -17.89 -0.79 -2.90
CA MET A 447 -19.31 -0.43 -2.71
C MET A 447 -20.20 -1.64 -2.38
N ALA A 448 -19.69 -2.86 -2.56
CA ALA A 448 -20.46 -4.10 -2.41
C ALA A 448 -20.26 -4.80 -1.05
N LEU A 449 -19.61 -4.13 -0.09
CA LEU A 449 -19.16 -4.72 1.16
C LEU A 449 -20.20 -4.66 2.30
N GLY A 450 -21.30 -3.93 2.11
CA GLY A 450 -22.39 -3.80 3.09
C GLY A 450 -23.64 -4.65 2.77
N PRO A 451 -24.60 -4.75 3.72
CA PRO A 451 -25.88 -5.42 3.49
C PRO A 451 -26.77 -4.74 2.44
N ASN A 452 -26.47 -3.49 2.06
CA ASN A 452 -27.18 -2.72 1.04
C ASN A 452 -26.54 -2.89 -0.36
N LYS A 453 -27.02 -3.87 -1.12
CA LYS A 453 -26.58 -4.08 -2.52
C LYS A 453 -26.85 -2.91 -3.46
N MET A 454 -27.74 -1.98 -3.07
CA MET A 454 -28.14 -0.82 -3.88
C MET A 454 -27.14 0.35 -3.84
N GLU A 455 -26.19 0.36 -2.89
CA GLU A 455 -25.26 1.48 -2.67
C GLU A 455 -24.50 1.86 -3.96
N LYS A 456 -24.05 0.85 -4.73
CA LYS A 456 -23.32 1.05 -5.98
C LYS A 456 -24.12 1.88 -6.99
N SER A 457 -25.34 1.45 -7.30
CA SER A 457 -26.17 2.09 -8.32
C SER A 457 -26.59 3.50 -7.88
N GLU A 458 -26.95 3.66 -6.60
CA GLU A 458 -27.36 4.93 -6.01
C GLU A 458 -26.22 5.95 -6.02
N PHE A 459 -25.04 5.59 -5.49
CA PHE A 459 -23.91 6.50 -5.40
C PHE A 459 -23.33 6.86 -6.78
N LEU A 460 -23.20 5.89 -7.70
CA LEU A 460 -22.74 6.19 -9.05
C LEU A 460 -23.75 7.09 -9.78
N SER A 461 -25.06 6.79 -9.72
CA SER A 461 -26.08 7.66 -10.32
C SER A 461 -25.99 9.08 -9.78
N PHE A 462 -25.81 9.22 -8.48
CA PHE A 462 -25.62 10.50 -7.80
C PHE A 462 -24.37 11.23 -8.31
N PHE A 463 -23.20 10.58 -8.31
CA PHE A 463 -21.94 11.17 -8.75
C PHE A 463 -21.99 11.63 -10.21
N TYR A 464 -22.54 10.82 -11.12
CA TYR A 464 -22.64 11.18 -12.53
C TYR A 464 -23.56 12.38 -12.78
N LYS A 465 -24.59 12.54 -11.95
CA LYS A 465 -25.51 13.67 -12.01
C LYS A 465 -24.86 14.95 -11.47
N HIS A 466 -24.20 14.87 -10.32
CA HIS A 466 -23.83 16.06 -9.54
C HIS A 466 -22.32 16.42 -9.54
N SER A 467 -21.42 15.51 -9.94
CA SER A 467 -19.96 15.71 -9.78
C SER A 467 -19.13 15.40 -11.03
N MET A 468 -19.59 14.51 -11.91
CA MET A 468 -18.84 14.15 -13.12
C MET A 468 -18.57 15.34 -14.05
N HIS A 469 -19.45 16.34 -14.06
CA HIS A 469 -19.27 17.55 -14.85
C HIS A 469 -18.19 18.47 -14.26
N VAL A 470 -17.99 18.47 -12.94
CA VAL A 470 -16.90 19.19 -12.26
C VAL A 470 -15.55 18.54 -12.61
N LEU A 471 -15.47 17.20 -12.47
CA LEU A 471 -14.27 16.43 -12.82
C LEU A 471 -13.82 16.64 -14.27
N THR A 472 -14.77 16.71 -15.20
CA THR A 472 -14.46 16.83 -16.63
C THR A 472 -14.33 18.26 -17.12
N ALA A 473 -14.73 19.27 -16.35
CA ALA A 473 -14.71 20.68 -16.77
C ALA A 473 -13.34 21.14 -17.31
N PRO A 474 -12.18 20.82 -16.68
CA PRO A 474 -10.88 21.22 -17.22
C PRO A 474 -10.59 20.60 -18.59
N LEU A 475 -10.97 19.34 -18.81
CA LEU A 475 -10.79 18.66 -20.10
C LEU A 475 -11.64 19.32 -21.19
N PHE A 476 -12.88 19.69 -20.90
CA PHE A 476 -13.75 20.37 -21.85
C PHE A 476 -13.26 21.79 -22.15
N ALA A 477 -12.82 22.53 -21.12
CA ALA A 477 -12.26 23.86 -21.28
C ALA A 477 -10.96 23.84 -22.11
N ALA A 478 -10.08 22.88 -21.85
CA ALA A 478 -8.80 22.71 -22.55
C ALA A 478 -8.97 22.33 -24.03
N THR A 479 -10.13 21.77 -24.40
CA THR A 479 -10.37 21.20 -25.74
C THR A 479 -11.52 21.88 -26.48
N ALA A 480 -12.04 22.98 -25.94
CA ALA A 480 -12.82 23.95 -26.69
C ALA A 480 -11.85 24.72 -27.62
N ASP A 481 -12.23 25.01 -28.86
CA ASP A 481 -11.39 25.51 -29.98
C ASP A 481 -10.64 26.86 -29.77
N LYS A 482 -10.44 27.29 -28.52
CA LYS A 482 -9.64 28.45 -28.09
C LYS A 482 -8.19 28.05 -27.79
N VAL A 483 -7.33 29.05 -27.58
CA VAL A 483 -5.89 28.91 -27.31
C VAL A 483 -5.67 28.14 -26.00
N TYR A 484 -5.58 26.81 -26.12
CA TYR A 484 -5.18 25.91 -25.04
C TYR A 484 -3.73 26.21 -24.63
N LYS A 485 -3.50 26.28 -23.32
CA LYS A 485 -2.16 26.41 -22.75
C LYS A 485 -1.63 25.02 -22.44
N ASP A 486 -0.89 24.45 -23.40
CA ASP A 486 -0.19 23.16 -23.25
C ASP A 486 1.04 23.30 -22.33
N ASP A 487 0.84 23.77 -21.10
CA ASP A 487 1.84 23.78 -20.05
C ASP A 487 1.83 22.46 -19.26
N TYR A 488 2.91 22.25 -18.52
CA TYR A 488 3.17 20.99 -17.85
C TYR A 488 2.13 20.70 -16.75
N VAL A 489 1.84 21.70 -15.90
CA VAL A 489 0.86 21.58 -14.80
C VAL A 489 -0.52 21.23 -15.34
N THR A 490 -1.01 21.99 -16.32
CA THR A 490 -2.32 21.71 -16.96
C THR A 490 -2.36 20.30 -17.55
N SER A 491 -1.25 19.86 -18.15
CA SER A 491 -1.18 18.53 -18.77
C SER A 491 -1.16 17.39 -17.74
N VAL A 492 -0.54 17.60 -16.58
CA VAL A 492 -0.60 16.66 -15.44
C VAL A 492 -2.03 16.55 -14.93
N THR A 493 -2.71 17.66 -14.67
CA THR A 493 -4.11 17.67 -14.24
C THR A 493 -5.03 16.94 -15.24
N LEU A 494 -4.89 17.21 -16.54
CA LEU A 494 -5.62 16.47 -17.58
C LEU A 494 -5.25 14.99 -17.60
N GLY A 495 -3.99 14.65 -17.28
CA GLY A 495 -3.51 13.29 -17.12
C GLY A 495 -4.29 12.54 -16.05
N HIS A 496 -4.38 13.10 -14.84
CA HIS A 496 -5.15 12.52 -13.73
C HIS A 496 -6.64 12.38 -14.06
N ILE A 497 -7.25 13.40 -14.68
CA ILE A 497 -8.65 13.34 -15.11
C ILE A 497 -8.85 12.19 -16.11
N ILE A 498 -8.03 12.07 -17.14
CA ILE A 498 -8.16 11.01 -18.14
C ILE A 498 -7.91 9.63 -17.52
N GLU A 499 -7.02 9.50 -16.54
CA GLU A 499 -6.81 8.26 -15.80
C GLU A 499 -8.02 7.85 -14.95
N LEU A 500 -8.64 8.79 -14.23
CA LEU A 500 -9.90 8.58 -13.51
C LEU A 500 -11.03 8.18 -14.46
N LEU A 501 -11.15 8.84 -15.61
CA LEU A 501 -12.12 8.48 -16.64
C LEU A 501 -11.84 7.09 -17.23
N THR A 502 -10.56 6.73 -17.38
CA THR A 502 -10.15 5.40 -17.85
C THR A 502 -10.59 4.33 -16.86
N PHE A 503 -10.42 4.57 -15.55
CA PHE A 503 -10.95 3.71 -14.50
C PHE A 503 -12.49 3.60 -14.61
N CYS A 504 -13.20 4.72 -14.78
CA CYS A 504 -14.65 4.70 -14.94
C CYS A 504 -15.10 3.84 -16.13
N ILE A 505 -14.37 3.86 -17.26
CA ILE A 505 -14.66 3.00 -18.44
C ILE A 505 -14.60 1.51 -18.10
N GLU A 506 -13.67 1.12 -17.23
CA GLU A 506 -13.47 -0.28 -16.84
C GLU A 506 -14.53 -0.77 -15.85
N HIS A 507 -15.01 0.11 -14.97
CA HIS A 507 -15.77 -0.31 -13.79
C HIS A 507 -17.23 0.19 -13.72
N HIS A 508 -17.60 1.31 -14.39
CA HIS A 508 -18.91 1.97 -14.20
C HIS A 508 -19.97 1.61 -15.26
N THR A 509 -19.74 0.55 -16.04
CA THR A 509 -20.69 -0.07 -16.99
C THR A 509 -21.52 0.94 -17.81
N TYR A 510 -22.82 1.09 -17.54
CA TYR A 510 -23.74 1.92 -18.31
C TYR A 510 -23.66 3.41 -17.97
N HIS A 511 -23.31 3.77 -16.72
CA HIS A 511 -23.22 5.17 -16.29
C HIS A 511 -22.18 5.94 -17.12
N ILE A 512 -20.97 5.37 -17.25
CA ILE A 512 -19.90 5.98 -18.06
C ILE A 512 -20.28 5.99 -19.54
N LYS A 513 -20.93 4.94 -20.04
CA LYS A 513 -21.31 4.81 -21.45
C LYS A 513 -22.26 5.92 -21.88
N ASN A 514 -23.29 6.18 -21.09
CA ASN A 514 -24.23 7.26 -21.36
C ASN A 514 -23.51 8.62 -21.37
N TYR A 515 -22.60 8.84 -20.41
CA TYR A 515 -21.83 10.08 -20.33
C TYR A 515 -20.89 10.27 -21.54
N VAL A 516 -20.13 9.23 -21.92
CA VAL A 516 -19.17 9.29 -23.03
C VAL A 516 -19.85 9.66 -24.34
N ILE A 517 -20.99 9.02 -24.64
CA ILE A 517 -21.72 9.23 -25.88
C ILE A 517 -22.41 10.60 -25.87
N ASN A 518 -23.11 10.95 -24.79
CA ASN A 518 -23.93 12.17 -24.74
C ASN A 518 -23.09 13.46 -24.61
N ARG A 519 -21.87 13.39 -24.08
CA ARG A 519 -20.98 14.55 -23.89
C ARG A 519 -19.80 14.58 -24.87
N ASP A 520 -19.74 13.66 -25.83
CA ASP A 520 -18.65 13.52 -26.80
C ASP A 520 -17.26 13.40 -26.13
N LEU A 521 -17.20 12.68 -24.99
CA LEU A 521 -16.05 12.67 -24.09
C LEU A 521 -14.78 12.13 -24.74
N LEU A 522 -14.89 11.08 -25.57
CA LEU A 522 -13.74 10.50 -26.25
C LEU A 522 -13.12 11.48 -27.24
N ARG A 523 -13.92 12.28 -27.94
CA ARG A 523 -13.38 13.34 -28.81
C ARG A 523 -12.55 14.34 -28.00
N ARG A 524 -13.06 14.76 -26.84
CA ARG A 524 -12.37 15.69 -25.94
C ARG A 524 -11.04 15.10 -25.47
N ALA A 525 -11.04 13.85 -24.99
CA ALA A 525 -9.81 13.17 -24.60
C ALA A 525 -8.81 13.05 -25.77
N LEU A 526 -9.26 12.67 -26.98
CA LEU A 526 -8.38 12.51 -28.13
C LEU A 526 -7.85 13.82 -28.72
N ALA A 527 -8.45 14.96 -28.40
CA ALA A 527 -7.89 16.26 -28.76
C ALA A 527 -6.51 16.49 -28.10
N THR A 528 -6.25 15.89 -26.93
CA THR A 528 -4.96 16.00 -26.22
C THR A 528 -3.84 15.17 -26.87
N MET A 529 -4.14 14.33 -27.87
CA MET A 529 -3.13 13.63 -28.68
C MET A 529 -2.14 14.58 -29.37
N ARG A 530 -2.51 15.86 -29.51
CA ARG A 530 -1.67 16.94 -30.07
C ARG A 530 -0.72 17.59 -29.05
N SER A 531 -0.80 17.20 -27.77
CA SER A 531 0.06 17.76 -26.72
C SER A 531 1.53 17.44 -26.97
N LYS A 532 2.41 18.37 -26.58
CA LYS A 532 3.87 18.15 -26.56
C LYS A 532 4.28 17.15 -25.48
N HIS A 533 3.44 16.95 -24.45
CA HIS A 533 3.71 16.09 -23.31
C HIS A 533 3.29 14.65 -23.58
N LYS A 534 4.28 13.74 -23.69
CA LYS A 534 4.02 12.37 -24.14
C LYS A 534 3.20 11.51 -23.17
N PHE A 535 3.28 11.76 -21.87
CA PHE A 535 2.46 11.04 -20.89
C PHE A 535 0.96 11.31 -21.12
N LEU A 536 0.56 12.56 -21.38
CA LEU A 536 -0.83 12.93 -21.66
C LEU A 536 -1.35 12.28 -22.94
N VAL A 537 -0.52 12.27 -24.00
CA VAL A 537 -0.83 11.58 -25.27
C VAL A 537 -1.06 10.07 -25.03
N LEU A 538 -0.23 9.44 -24.20
CA LEU A 538 -0.38 8.03 -23.86
C LEU A 538 -1.64 7.77 -23.01
N ASN A 539 -2.02 8.69 -22.12
CA ASN A 539 -3.25 8.59 -21.34
C ASN A 539 -4.48 8.65 -22.23
N ALA A 540 -4.54 9.59 -23.19
CA ALA A 540 -5.64 9.66 -24.17
C ALA A 540 -5.74 8.41 -25.04
N LEU A 541 -4.60 7.88 -25.50
CA LEU A 541 -4.56 6.64 -26.27
C LEU A 541 -5.03 5.44 -25.44
N ARG A 542 -4.60 5.34 -24.18
CA ARG A 542 -5.04 4.29 -23.24
C ARG A 542 -6.54 4.37 -22.98
N PHE A 543 -7.09 5.56 -22.79
CA PHE A 543 -8.53 5.79 -22.62
C PHE A 543 -9.32 5.26 -23.83
N CYS A 544 -8.92 5.63 -25.05
CA CYS A 544 -9.51 5.10 -26.28
C CYS A 544 -9.38 3.57 -26.37
N ARG A 545 -8.21 3.02 -26.04
CA ARG A 545 -7.94 1.59 -26.06
C ARG A 545 -8.83 0.81 -25.09
N LYS A 546 -9.16 1.36 -23.92
CA LYS A 546 -10.10 0.74 -22.97
C LYS A 546 -11.53 0.74 -23.51
N ILE A 547 -11.99 1.83 -24.13
CA ILE A 547 -13.29 1.89 -24.80
C ILE A 547 -13.41 0.83 -25.91
N VAL A 548 -12.41 0.76 -26.80
CA VAL A 548 -12.35 -0.27 -27.85
C VAL A 548 -12.30 -1.68 -27.25
N GLY A 549 -11.64 -1.81 -26.09
CA GLY A 549 -11.55 -3.05 -25.30
C GLY A 549 -12.89 -3.64 -24.88
N LEU A 550 -13.92 -2.80 -24.70
CA LEU A 550 -15.28 -3.25 -24.35
C LEU A 550 -15.99 -3.95 -25.51
N LYS A 551 -15.52 -3.79 -26.75
CA LYS A 551 -16.08 -4.42 -27.97
C LYS A 551 -17.57 -4.12 -28.18
N ASP A 552 -18.04 -2.98 -27.69
CA ASP A 552 -19.44 -2.55 -27.79
C ASP A 552 -19.70 -1.82 -29.12
N GLU A 553 -20.72 -2.25 -29.86
CA GLU A 553 -21.06 -1.68 -31.17
C GLU A 553 -21.65 -0.26 -31.11
N PHE A 554 -22.18 0.21 -29.98
CA PHE A 554 -22.54 1.61 -29.80
C PHE A 554 -21.29 2.49 -29.75
N TYR A 555 -20.25 2.08 -29.00
CA TYR A 555 -18.97 2.79 -29.01
C TYR A 555 -18.31 2.74 -30.38
N ASN A 556 -18.30 1.57 -31.04
CA ASN A 556 -17.72 1.45 -32.38
C ASN A 556 -18.42 2.40 -33.37
N ARG A 557 -19.76 2.44 -33.37
CA ARG A 557 -20.52 3.37 -34.23
C ARG A 557 -20.24 4.83 -33.91
N TYR A 558 -20.13 5.19 -32.64
CA TYR A 558 -19.76 6.53 -32.20
C TYR A 558 -18.36 6.92 -32.68
N ILE A 559 -17.36 6.05 -32.51
CA ILE A 559 -15.99 6.23 -32.99
C ILE A 559 -15.96 6.43 -34.51
N ILE A 560 -16.68 5.60 -35.26
CA ILE A 560 -16.74 5.64 -36.72
C ILE A 560 -17.41 6.94 -37.20
N LYS A 561 -18.62 7.23 -36.71
CA LYS A 561 -19.37 8.44 -37.11
C LYS A 561 -18.60 9.72 -36.77
N GLY A 562 -17.92 9.73 -35.62
CA GLY A 562 -17.13 10.87 -35.17
C GLY A 562 -15.74 10.98 -35.81
N LYS A 563 -15.32 10.00 -36.61
CA LYS A 563 -13.95 9.86 -37.15
C LYS A 563 -12.86 9.93 -36.06
N LEU A 564 -13.14 9.36 -34.89
CA LEU A 564 -12.31 9.53 -33.70
C LEU A 564 -10.95 8.81 -33.80
N VAL A 565 -10.72 7.97 -34.81
CA VAL A 565 -9.41 7.35 -35.06
C VAL A 565 -8.42 8.35 -35.70
N GLU A 566 -8.90 9.45 -36.29
CA GLU A 566 -8.08 10.40 -37.05
C GLU A 566 -6.94 11.06 -36.23
N PRO A 567 -7.16 11.55 -34.98
CA PRO A 567 -6.08 12.06 -34.14
C PRO A 567 -4.97 11.03 -33.85
N ILE A 568 -5.34 9.75 -33.73
CA ILE A 568 -4.39 8.66 -33.49
C ILE A 568 -3.54 8.40 -34.73
N ILE A 569 -4.17 8.35 -35.91
CA ILE A 569 -3.45 8.20 -37.18
C ILE A 569 -2.54 9.40 -37.45
N THR A 570 -3.00 10.61 -37.11
CA THR A 570 -2.19 11.84 -37.25
C THR A 570 -0.95 11.76 -36.36
N ALA A 571 -1.12 11.44 -35.08
CA ALA A 571 0.00 11.24 -34.17
C ALA A 571 0.95 10.12 -34.64
N PHE A 572 0.43 9.05 -35.24
CA PHE A 572 1.25 7.97 -35.79
C PHE A 572 2.10 8.44 -36.97
N LYS A 573 1.51 9.19 -37.90
CA LYS A 573 2.23 9.79 -39.04
C LYS A 573 3.31 10.76 -38.57
N GLU A 574 2.99 11.63 -37.61
CA GLU A 574 3.93 12.60 -37.04
C GLU A 574 5.08 11.94 -36.26
N ASN A 575 4.83 10.78 -35.64
CA ASN A 575 5.87 9.99 -34.99
C ASN A 575 6.91 9.45 -36.00
N GLY A 576 6.49 9.21 -37.25
CA GLY A 576 7.34 8.70 -38.32
C GLY A 576 8.00 7.38 -37.95
N ASN A 577 9.27 7.22 -38.29
CA ASN A 577 10.02 5.97 -38.08
C ASN A 577 10.60 5.80 -36.65
N ARG A 578 10.09 6.55 -35.66
CA ARG A 578 10.61 6.49 -34.29
C ARG A 578 10.03 5.30 -33.54
N TYR A 579 10.88 4.37 -33.14
CA TYR A 579 10.52 3.25 -32.28
C TYR A 579 10.50 3.71 -30.82
N ASN A 580 9.32 4.05 -30.30
CA ASN A 580 9.12 4.49 -28.91
C ASN A 580 7.81 3.91 -28.35
N LEU A 581 7.50 4.22 -27.09
CA LEU A 581 6.31 3.74 -26.41
C LEU A 581 5.00 4.13 -27.14
N LEU A 582 4.92 5.34 -27.70
CA LEU A 582 3.75 5.79 -28.46
C LEU A 582 3.54 4.93 -29.71
N ASN A 583 4.61 4.66 -30.46
CA ASN A 583 4.58 3.77 -31.61
C ASN A 583 4.04 2.39 -31.24
N SER A 584 4.61 1.77 -30.20
CA SER A 584 4.20 0.44 -29.74
C SER A 584 2.75 0.41 -29.26
N ALA A 585 2.29 1.44 -28.54
CA ALA A 585 0.92 1.53 -28.04
C ALA A 585 -0.11 1.72 -29.18
N ILE A 586 0.22 2.51 -30.21
CA ILE A 586 -0.64 2.66 -31.39
C ILE A 586 -0.73 1.34 -32.15
N VAL A 587 0.40 0.67 -32.37
CA VAL A 587 0.43 -0.64 -33.03
C VAL A 587 -0.39 -1.66 -32.22
N GLU A 588 -0.28 -1.68 -30.89
CA GLU A 588 -1.07 -2.55 -30.02
C GLU A 588 -2.58 -2.30 -30.17
N LEU A 589 -3.03 -1.05 -30.24
CA LEU A 589 -4.45 -0.73 -30.44
C LEU A 589 -5.00 -1.36 -31.73
N PHE A 590 -4.28 -1.21 -32.85
CA PHE A 590 -4.70 -1.79 -34.13
C PHE A 590 -4.53 -3.31 -34.17
N GLU A 591 -3.52 -3.84 -33.48
CA GLU A 591 -3.32 -5.28 -33.30
C GLU A 591 -4.46 -5.89 -32.50
N PHE A 592 -4.93 -5.23 -31.44
CA PHE A 592 -6.08 -5.65 -30.67
C PHE A 592 -7.36 -5.67 -31.52
N ILE A 593 -7.63 -4.60 -32.28
CA ILE A 593 -8.75 -4.54 -33.23
C ILE A 593 -8.72 -5.74 -34.19
N ARG A 594 -7.52 -6.10 -34.68
CA ARG A 594 -7.30 -7.23 -35.58
C ARG A 594 -7.51 -8.58 -34.90
N VAL A 595 -6.87 -8.81 -33.77
CA VAL A 595 -6.85 -10.11 -33.05
C VAL A 595 -8.25 -10.42 -32.54
N GLU A 596 -8.92 -9.44 -31.93
CA GLU A 596 -10.28 -9.58 -31.40
C GLU A 596 -11.38 -9.51 -32.46
N ASP A 597 -11.01 -9.37 -33.73
CA ASP A 597 -11.93 -9.34 -34.88
C ASP A 597 -13.03 -8.28 -34.76
N ILE A 598 -12.68 -7.06 -34.33
CA ILE A 598 -13.65 -5.95 -34.22
C ILE A 598 -13.95 -5.42 -35.63
N LYS A 599 -14.93 -6.05 -36.27
CA LYS A 599 -15.19 -5.92 -37.72
C LYS A 599 -15.56 -4.51 -38.17
N SER A 600 -16.40 -3.81 -37.39
CA SER A 600 -16.88 -2.46 -37.69
C SER A 600 -15.70 -1.48 -37.74
N LEU A 601 -14.87 -1.48 -36.70
CA LEU A 601 -13.65 -0.67 -36.66
C LEU A 601 -12.63 -1.10 -37.71
N SER A 602 -12.39 -2.41 -37.89
CA SER A 602 -11.48 -2.95 -38.91
C SER A 602 -11.84 -2.48 -40.31
N SER A 603 -13.14 -2.46 -40.63
CA SER A 603 -13.64 -1.98 -41.92
C SER A 603 -13.40 -0.48 -42.07
N HIS A 604 -13.80 0.31 -41.08
CA HIS A 604 -13.61 1.76 -41.11
C HIS A 604 -12.15 2.18 -41.28
N VAL A 605 -11.23 1.61 -40.49
CA VAL A 605 -9.81 2.02 -40.53
C VAL A 605 -9.12 1.58 -41.81
N CYS A 606 -9.49 0.42 -42.38
CA CYS A 606 -8.98 -0.02 -43.68
C CYS A 606 -9.56 0.78 -44.85
N GLU A 607 -10.83 1.18 -44.79
CA GLU A 607 -11.44 1.99 -45.84
C GLU A 607 -10.81 3.38 -45.92
N GLU A 608 -10.51 3.99 -44.77
CA GLU A 608 -9.97 5.35 -44.71
C GLU A 608 -8.43 5.40 -44.81
N TYR A 609 -7.70 4.46 -44.18
CA TYR A 609 -6.25 4.59 -43.94
C TYR A 609 -5.38 3.50 -44.57
N ARG A 610 -5.94 2.58 -45.38
CA ARG A 610 -5.19 1.46 -46.00
C ARG A 610 -3.94 1.89 -46.76
N GLN A 611 -3.94 3.04 -47.42
CA GLN A 611 -2.75 3.48 -48.17
C GLN A 611 -1.57 3.74 -47.24
N PHE A 612 -1.80 4.43 -46.12
CA PHE A 612 -0.78 4.67 -45.10
C PHE A 612 -0.32 3.36 -44.43
N PHE A 613 -1.26 2.46 -44.12
CA PHE A 613 -0.96 1.16 -43.52
C PHE A 613 -0.05 0.27 -44.37
N LYS A 614 -0.09 0.41 -45.70
CA LYS A 614 0.82 -0.35 -46.60
C LYS A 614 2.27 0.13 -46.50
N ASP A 615 2.47 1.40 -46.17
CA ASP A 615 3.80 2.00 -46.05
C ASP A 615 4.48 1.64 -44.71
N VAL A 616 3.71 1.06 -43.77
CA VAL A 616 4.22 0.55 -42.47
C VAL A 616 4.58 -0.93 -42.61
N ASP A 617 5.84 -1.23 -42.90
CA ASP A 617 6.31 -2.59 -43.23
C ASP A 617 7.11 -3.29 -42.13
N TYR A 618 7.55 -2.57 -41.10
CA TYR A 618 8.35 -3.09 -39.99
C TYR A 618 7.55 -3.94 -38.97
N VAL A 619 6.21 -3.94 -39.07
CA VAL A 619 5.31 -4.81 -38.28
C VAL A 619 4.32 -5.53 -39.19
N SER A 620 3.86 -6.71 -38.77
CA SER A 620 2.87 -7.50 -39.52
C SER A 620 1.42 -7.07 -39.26
N THR A 621 1.16 -6.32 -38.19
CA THR A 621 -0.18 -5.88 -37.74
C THR A 621 -1.03 -5.30 -38.86
N PHE A 622 -0.52 -4.29 -39.57
CA PHE A 622 -1.29 -3.59 -40.60
C PHE A 622 -1.54 -4.41 -41.86
N LYS A 623 -0.55 -5.24 -42.27
CA LYS A 623 -0.75 -6.23 -43.34
C LYS A 623 -1.84 -7.24 -42.96
N GLY A 624 -1.82 -7.72 -41.72
CA GLY A 624 -2.83 -8.63 -41.20
C GLY A 624 -4.22 -7.99 -41.11
N LEU A 625 -4.31 -6.72 -40.73
CA LEU A 625 -5.57 -5.97 -40.64
C LEU A 625 -6.21 -5.77 -42.03
N VAL A 626 -5.41 -5.40 -43.03
CA VAL A 626 -5.86 -5.29 -44.43
C VAL A 626 -6.32 -6.64 -44.97
N LEU A 627 -5.57 -7.72 -44.70
CA LEU A 627 -5.95 -9.07 -45.12
C LEU A 627 -7.30 -9.51 -44.51
N ARG A 628 -7.51 -9.27 -43.22
CA ARG A 628 -8.80 -9.55 -42.53
C ARG A 628 -9.95 -8.78 -43.17
N TYR A 629 -9.74 -7.50 -43.48
CA TYR A 629 -10.74 -6.67 -44.17
C TYR A 629 -11.10 -7.23 -45.56
N GLU A 630 -10.10 -7.59 -46.37
CA GLU A 630 -10.31 -8.17 -47.70
C GLU A 630 -11.09 -9.49 -47.62
N GLN A 631 -10.72 -10.38 -46.70
CA GLN A 631 -11.43 -11.64 -46.45
C GLN A 631 -12.90 -11.43 -46.06
N GLU A 632 -13.20 -10.43 -45.23
CA GLU A 632 -14.58 -10.13 -44.83
C GLU A 632 -15.39 -9.49 -45.96
N LYS A 633 -14.75 -8.65 -46.79
CA LYS A 633 -15.37 -8.08 -47.99
C LYS A 633 -15.75 -9.16 -49.00
N ASP A 634 -14.84 -10.11 -49.26
CA ASP A 634 -15.09 -11.25 -50.15
C ASP A 634 -16.24 -12.11 -49.61
N ARG A 635 -16.26 -12.41 -48.31
CA ARG A 635 -17.37 -13.15 -47.67
C ARG A 635 -18.72 -12.47 -47.84
N LYS A 636 -18.78 -11.14 -47.70
CA LYS A 636 -20.03 -10.37 -47.89
C LYS A 636 -20.48 -10.39 -49.35
N GLN A 637 -19.54 -10.31 -50.30
CA GLN A 637 -19.84 -10.42 -51.73
C GLN A 637 -20.37 -11.81 -52.11
N THR A 638 -19.78 -12.88 -51.58
CA THR A 638 -20.22 -14.26 -51.84
C THR A 638 -21.62 -14.56 -51.27
N LYS A 639 -21.96 -13.98 -50.10
CA LYS A 639 -23.32 -14.12 -49.52
C LYS A 639 -24.40 -13.39 -50.32
N LEU A 640 -24.06 -12.27 -50.95
CA LEU A 640 -24.98 -11.54 -51.82
C LEU A 640 -25.24 -12.25 -53.15
N SER A 641 -24.28 -13.06 -53.63
CA SER A 641 -24.45 -13.86 -54.86
C SER A 641 -25.27 -15.15 -54.68
N ASP A 642 -25.43 -15.65 -53.45
CA ASP A 642 -26.08 -16.94 -53.17
C ASP A 642 -27.54 -16.81 -52.66
N GLY A 643 -28.00 -15.59 -52.36
CA GLY A 643 -29.36 -15.30 -51.87
C GLY A 643 -30.47 -15.27 -52.93
N GLY A 644 -30.19 -15.69 -54.17
CA GLY A 644 -31.08 -15.54 -55.33
C GLY A 644 -31.95 -16.75 -55.70
N TYR A 645 -31.87 -17.89 -54.99
CA TYR A 645 -32.66 -19.07 -55.35
C TYR A 645 -33.28 -19.74 -54.12
N THR A 646 -34.60 -19.58 -53.96
CA THR A 646 -35.42 -20.44 -53.12
C THR A 646 -36.32 -21.36 -53.95
N VAL A 647 -36.32 -22.63 -53.52
CA VAL A 647 -37.31 -23.70 -53.76
C VAL A 647 -37.26 -24.40 -55.12
N LEU A 648 -36.84 -25.67 -55.12
CA LEU A 648 -37.73 -26.82 -55.35
C LEU A 648 -37.05 -28.16 -54.96
N ALA A 649 -37.74 -28.87 -54.05
CA ALA A 649 -37.81 -30.32 -53.86
C ALA A 649 -36.53 -31.14 -53.56
N SER A 650 -36.45 -31.57 -52.30
CA SER A 650 -35.91 -32.89 -51.90
C SER A 650 -36.90 -33.99 -52.32
N PRO A 651 -36.53 -35.31 -52.42
CA PRO A 651 -36.26 -36.07 -51.19
C PRO A 651 -35.31 -37.29 -51.27
N VAL A 652 -34.88 -37.74 -50.07
CA VAL A 652 -34.29 -39.06 -49.68
C VAL A 652 -32.89 -39.34 -50.24
N GLY A 653 -31.83 -39.71 -49.50
CA GLY A 653 -31.63 -40.19 -48.13
C GLY A 653 -30.54 -41.28 -48.19
N LEU A 654 -29.42 -41.14 -47.46
CA LEU A 654 -28.71 -42.19 -46.72
C LEU A 654 -27.33 -41.70 -46.23
N PHE A 655 -27.06 -42.03 -44.97
CA PHE A 655 -25.83 -41.79 -44.23
C PHE A 655 -24.60 -42.53 -44.80
N SER A 656 -23.44 -41.85 -44.87
CA SER A 656 -22.17 -42.39 -44.34
C SER A 656 -21.05 -41.34 -44.34
N SER A 657 -20.77 -40.83 -43.14
CA SER A 657 -19.47 -40.65 -42.48
C SER A 657 -18.21 -40.41 -43.34
N ARG A 658 -17.67 -39.18 -43.26
CA ARG A 658 -16.24 -38.87 -43.07
C ARG A 658 -16.09 -37.37 -42.79
N GLY A 659 -15.67 -37.03 -41.56
CA GLY A 659 -15.67 -35.65 -41.04
C GLY A 659 -14.49 -34.78 -41.49
N PRO A 660 -14.49 -33.48 -41.14
CA PRO A 660 -13.32 -32.61 -41.20
C PRO A 660 -12.79 -32.25 -39.80
N ASN A 661 -11.47 -32.39 -39.66
CA ASN A 661 -10.66 -31.93 -38.54
C ASN A 661 -10.96 -30.46 -38.16
N HIS A 662 -11.37 -30.24 -36.91
CA HIS A 662 -11.20 -28.99 -36.18
C HIS A 662 -10.12 -29.19 -35.13
N GLY A 663 -8.95 -28.61 -35.33
CA GLY A 663 -7.96 -28.44 -34.28
C GLY A 663 -8.32 -27.22 -33.44
N ILE A 664 -9.10 -27.42 -32.39
CA ILE A 664 -9.29 -26.44 -31.30
C ILE A 664 -8.45 -26.93 -30.13
N ILE A 665 -7.43 -26.14 -29.76
CA ILE A 665 -6.70 -26.32 -28.51
C ILE A 665 -7.61 -25.78 -27.40
N HIS A 666 -8.17 -26.70 -26.61
CA HIS A 666 -8.78 -26.41 -25.32
C HIS A 666 -7.68 -26.06 -24.31
N VAL A 667 -7.74 -24.87 -23.72
CA VAL A 667 -7.14 -24.58 -22.41
C VAL A 667 -8.29 -24.36 -21.42
N ASN A 668 -8.19 -25.04 -20.28
CA ASN A 668 -9.18 -25.19 -19.21
C ASN A 668 -9.89 -23.89 -18.79
N SER A 669 -11.20 -23.83 -19.01
CA SER A 669 -12.12 -22.99 -18.24
C SER A 669 -12.63 -23.78 -17.04
N ARG A 670 -12.01 -23.58 -15.87
CA ARG A 670 -12.67 -23.89 -14.59
C ARG A 670 -13.64 -22.74 -14.30
N PHE A 671 -14.92 -23.07 -14.19
CA PHE A 671 -16.05 -22.27 -13.70
C PHE A 671 -15.74 -20.80 -13.33
N ARG A 672 -15.93 -19.89 -14.29
CA ARG A 672 -16.28 -18.48 -14.04
C ARG A 672 -17.71 -18.27 -14.52
N ARG A 673 -18.54 -17.69 -13.66
CA ARG A 673 -19.89 -17.20 -13.99
C ARG A 673 -19.79 -16.29 -15.23
N ASP A 674 -20.73 -16.43 -16.17
CA ASP A 674 -20.77 -15.60 -17.38
C ASP A 674 -21.01 -14.14 -16.96
N ALA A 675 -20.10 -13.22 -17.31
CA ALA A 675 -20.22 -11.78 -17.02
C ALA A 675 -21.29 -11.09 -17.91
N ARG A 676 -22.16 -11.87 -18.55
CA ARG A 676 -23.20 -11.43 -19.48
C ARG A 676 -24.62 -11.84 -19.06
N SER A 677 -24.81 -12.46 -17.89
CA SER A 677 -26.16 -12.51 -17.34
C SER A 677 -26.52 -11.10 -16.89
N MET A 678 -27.47 -10.46 -17.56
CA MET A 678 -28.06 -9.23 -17.04
C MET A 678 -28.53 -9.50 -15.61
N GLU A 679 -28.12 -8.64 -14.67
CA GLU A 679 -28.65 -8.67 -13.31
C GLU A 679 -30.10 -8.15 -13.37
N GLU A 680 -31.02 -8.70 -12.56
CA GLU A 680 -32.45 -8.27 -12.54
C GLU A 680 -32.61 -6.74 -12.36
N GLU A 681 -31.59 -6.07 -11.81
CA GLU A 681 -31.51 -4.61 -11.66
C GLU A 681 -31.31 -3.86 -12.99
N GLU A 682 -30.67 -4.47 -13.98
CA GLU A 682 -30.50 -3.93 -15.33
C GLU A 682 -31.83 -3.86 -16.08
N GLU A 683 -32.79 -4.75 -15.80
CA GLU A 683 -34.12 -4.75 -16.41
C GLU A 683 -35.00 -3.60 -15.87
N MET A 684 -34.91 -3.29 -14.58
CA MET A 684 -35.73 -2.24 -13.93
C MET A 684 -35.40 -0.81 -14.38
N TRP A 685 -34.18 -0.57 -14.87
CA TRP A 685 -33.76 0.75 -15.35
C TRP A 685 -34.26 1.04 -16.79
N PHE A 686 -34.44 0.00 -17.61
CA PHE A 686 -35.05 0.12 -18.93
C PHE A 686 -36.55 0.47 -18.84
N ASP A 687 -37.27 -0.09 -17.86
CA ASP A 687 -38.70 0.16 -17.69
C ASP A 687 -39.05 1.61 -17.30
N GLN A 688 -38.11 2.37 -16.72
CA GLN A 688 -38.37 3.76 -16.30
C GLN A 688 -38.13 4.81 -17.40
N THR A 689 -37.50 4.44 -18.52
CA THR A 689 -37.13 5.40 -19.58
C THR A 689 -38.00 5.32 -20.83
N GLU A 690 -38.90 4.34 -20.95
CA GLU A 690 -39.78 4.22 -22.13
C GLU A 690 -40.98 5.20 -22.14
N GLU A 691 -41.29 5.91 -21.04
CA GLU A 691 -42.41 6.88 -21.01
C GLU A 691 -42.03 8.34 -21.38
N GLU A 692 -40.75 8.69 -21.50
CA GLU A 692 -40.32 10.03 -21.91
C GLU A 692 -39.11 9.97 -22.85
N ASN A 693 -39.33 9.62 -24.12
CA ASN A 693 -38.78 10.34 -25.28
C ASN A 693 -39.11 9.55 -26.56
N GLY A 694 -40.08 10.09 -27.30
CA GLY A 694 -40.45 9.59 -28.62
C GLY A 694 -39.28 9.57 -29.59
N GLU A 695 -39.29 8.55 -30.44
CA GLU A 695 -38.35 8.31 -31.53
C GLU A 695 -38.20 9.53 -32.44
N GLU A 696 -37.05 10.22 -32.42
CA GLU A 696 -36.62 11.04 -33.57
C GLU A 696 -35.14 10.82 -33.90
N ALA A 697 -34.91 10.54 -35.19
CA ALA A 697 -33.63 10.22 -35.78
C ALA A 697 -32.73 11.46 -35.94
N ILE A 698 -31.48 11.36 -35.48
CA ILE A 698 -30.47 12.42 -35.56
C ILE A 698 -29.95 12.55 -37.00
N VAL A 699 -30.25 13.68 -37.66
CA VAL A 699 -29.59 14.17 -38.89
C VAL A 699 -28.88 15.49 -38.56
N PRO A 700 -27.61 15.70 -38.95
CA PRO A 700 -26.90 16.94 -38.67
C PRO A 700 -27.32 18.04 -39.68
N GLN A 701 -27.73 19.21 -39.18
CA GLN A 701 -28.00 20.41 -40.00
C GLN A 701 -26.83 21.40 -39.90
N PRO A 702 -26.45 22.08 -41.00
CA PRO A 702 -25.43 23.13 -41.00
C PRO A 702 -25.99 24.52 -40.66
N ASP A 703 -25.16 25.36 -40.06
CA ASP A 703 -25.48 26.72 -39.57
C ASP A 703 -26.16 27.63 -40.59
N PRO A 704 -27.09 28.47 -40.10
CA PRO A 704 -27.13 29.86 -40.54
C PRO A 704 -27.35 30.86 -39.39
N LEU A 705 -26.49 31.87 -39.29
CA LEU A 705 -26.79 33.15 -38.65
C LEU A 705 -27.65 34.03 -39.59
N PRO A 706 -28.38 35.09 -39.14
CA PRO A 706 -28.25 35.79 -37.84
C PRO A 706 -29.56 36.21 -37.10
N ALA A 707 -29.36 36.57 -35.82
CA ALA A 707 -30.06 37.58 -34.99
C ALA A 707 -31.49 37.33 -34.46
N ALA A 708 -31.58 36.92 -33.18
CA ALA A 708 -32.36 37.58 -32.12
C ALA A 708 -31.97 36.97 -30.75
N GLN A 709 -31.85 37.82 -29.73
CA GLN A 709 -31.38 37.52 -28.38
C GLN A 709 -32.40 36.68 -27.60
N GLU A 710 -32.00 35.54 -27.03
CA GLU A 710 -32.51 35.02 -25.75
C GLU A 710 -31.39 34.30 -24.97
N HIS A 711 -31.43 34.42 -23.65
CA HIS A 711 -30.34 34.24 -22.66
C HIS A 711 -29.83 32.79 -22.46
N GLU A 712 -28.50 32.60 -22.54
CA GLU A 712 -27.77 31.54 -21.84
C GLU A 712 -27.37 32.01 -20.42
N PRO A 713 -27.23 31.11 -19.41
CA PRO A 713 -26.72 31.47 -18.10
C PRO A 713 -25.21 31.71 -18.17
N ASP A 714 -24.82 32.91 -17.74
CA ASP A 714 -23.47 33.46 -17.74
C ASP A 714 -22.56 32.67 -16.75
N PHE A 715 -21.61 31.89 -17.28
CA PHE A 715 -20.55 31.27 -16.49
C PHE A 715 -19.64 32.38 -15.95
N LYS A 716 -19.81 32.74 -14.68
CA LYS A 716 -18.94 33.70 -14.00
C LYS A 716 -17.50 33.19 -14.00
N SER A 717 -16.62 33.94 -14.64
CA SER A 717 -15.17 33.74 -14.62
C SER A 717 -14.66 33.81 -13.17
N ARG A 718 -14.37 32.65 -12.56
CA ARG A 718 -13.67 32.56 -11.27
C ARG A 718 -12.17 32.69 -11.51
N LYS A 719 -11.60 33.70 -10.83
CA LYS A 719 -10.22 34.16 -10.65
C LYS A 719 -9.10 33.51 -11.50
N THR A 720 -8.48 34.37 -12.30
CA THR A 720 -7.25 34.22 -13.07
C THR A 720 -6.03 33.78 -12.26
N PHE A 721 -5.26 32.87 -12.87
CA PHE A 721 -3.87 32.48 -12.56
C PHE A 721 -2.99 33.65 -12.08
N VAL A 722 -2.50 33.57 -10.84
CA VAL A 722 -1.40 34.42 -10.35
C VAL A 722 -0.11 33.63 -10.45
N THR A 723 0.83 34.15 -11.23
CA THR A 723 2.19 33.62 -11.37
C THR A 723 3.10 34.31 -10.35
N SER A 724 3.52 33.60 -9.31
CA SER A 724 4.59 34.03 -8.41
C SER A 724 5.92 33.41 -8.83
N LYS A 725 6.99 34.21 -8.78
CA LYS A 725 8.35 33.88 -9.20
C LYS A 725 9.04 33.00 -8.15
N ILE A 726 9.70 31.94 -8.60
CA ILE A 726 10.50 31.02 -7.78
C ILE A 726 11.91 31.61 -7.59
N ASN A 727 12.38 31.67 -6.34
CA ASN A 727 13.77 31.92 -5.98
C ASN A 727 14.43 30.58 -5.59
N ASP A 728 15.59 30.30 -6.19
CA ASP A 728 16.42 29.12 -5.89
C ASP A 728 17.22 29.32 -4.60
N ALA A 729 17.03 28.42 -3.62
CA ALA A 729 17.97 28.15 -2.53
C ALA A 729 17.91 26.65 -2.17
N PRO A 730 19.05 26.00 -1.84
CA PRO A 730 19.10 24.55 -1.66
C PRO A 730 18.55 24.12 -0.28
N LEU A 731 17.65 23.13 -0.31
CA LEU A 731 17.06 22.47 0.85
C LEU A 731 18.11 21.68 1.65
N VAL A 732 18.27 22.02 2.93
CA VAL A 732 18.96 21.22 3.95
C VAL A 732 17.89 20.40 4.68
N ASN A 733 18.10 19.10 4.74
CA ASN A 733 17.19 18.12 5.34
C ASN A 733 17.39 18.12 6.87
N LYS A 734 16.52 18.81 7.62
CA LYS A 734 16.39 18.65 9.08
C LYS A 734 15.08 17.88 9.36
N LYS A 735 15.19 16.63 9.82
CA LYS A 735 14.08 15.91 10.46
C LYS A 735 14.13 16.24 11.96
N SER A 736 13.08 16.84 12.50
CA SER A 736 12.82 16.91 13.94
C SER A 736 12.01 15.66 14.36
N PRO A 737 12.45 14.90 15.39
CA PRO A 737 11.64 13.86 16.00
C PRO A 737 11.15 14.35 17.37
N LEU A 738 9.87 14.73 17.45
CA LEU A 738 9.05 14.82 18.66
C LEU A 738 7.63 15.16 18.18
N MET A 739 6.83 14.14 17.83
CA MET A 739 5.40 14.33 17.57
C MET A 739 4.61 13.36 18.45
N GLY A 740 3.95 13.94 19.44
CA GLY A 740 3.00 13.33 20.38
C GLY A 740 1.81 14.28 20.58
N LEU A 741 0.73 13.80 21.22
CA LEU A 741 -0.64 14.38 21.39
C LEU A 741 -0.72 15.77 22.02
N VAL A 742 0.43 16.40 22.18
CA VAL A 742 0.75 17.54 23.01
C VAL A 742 1.95 18.25 22.36
N ASP A 743 1.79 19.54 22.05
CA ASP A 743 2.90 20.39 21.64
C ASP A 743 3.84 20.63 22.83
N TYR A 744 5.12 20.31 22.63
CA TYR A 744 6.23 20.75 23.47
C TYR A 744 7.01 21.83 22.70
N PRO A 745 7.41 22.94 23.34
CA PRO A 745 8.19 23.96 22.67
C PRO A 745 9.57 23.41 22.28
N ASP A 746 9.89 23.46 20.98
CA ASP A 746 11.24 23.29 20.46
C ASP A 746 12.04 24.57 20.77
N ASP A 747 13.02 24.49 21.67
CA ASP A 747 13.97 25.58 21.88
C ASP A 747 15.18 25.40 20.95
N ASP A 748 15.17 26.17 19.85
CA ASP A 748 16.36 26.60 19.13
C ASP A 748 17.16 27.55 20.05
N GLU A 749 18.10 27.03 20.84
CA GLU A 749 19.23 27.83 21.33
C GLU A 749 20.51 27.43 20.58
N GLU A 750 20.90 28.30 19.66
CA GLU A 750 22.19 28.31 18.97
C GLU A 750 23.31 28.62 19.99
N ASP A 751 24.16 27.64 20.30
CA ASP A 751 25.51 27.90 20.80
C ASP A 751 26.49 27.78 19.62
N ASP A 752 26.87 28.94 19.07
CA ASP A 752 27.99 29.12 18.16
C ASP A 752 29.31 28.84 18.90
N ASP A 753 29.97 27.73 18.60
CA ASP A 753 31.40 27.57 18.86
C ASP A 753 32.14 27.15 17.57
N ASP A 754 32.92 28.11 17.07
CA ASP A 754 33.86 28.00 15.96
C ASP A 754 34.96 26.97 16.25
N GLU A 755 35.00 25.85 15.53
CA GLU A 755 36.27 25.14 15.27
C GLU A 755 36.43 24.70 13.81
N SER A 756 37.46 25.28 13.20
CA SER A 756 37.95 25.03 11.86
C SER A 756 38.50 23.60 11.67
N GLY A 757 37.97 22.86 10.70
CA GLY A 757 38.49 21.55 10.30
C GLY A 757 38.28 21.25 8.81
N SER A 758 39.37 21.22 8.05
CA SER A 758 39.41 21.02 6.60
C SER A 758 38.82 19.70 6.10
N SER A 759 38.01 19.74 5.04
CA SER A 759 37.59 18.55 4.27
C SER A 759 38.29 18.50 2.90
N PRO A 760 38.93 17.37 2.51
CA PRO A 760 39.52 17.22 1.19
C PRO A 760 38.67 16.34 0.25
N ALA A 761 38.87 16.59 -1.05
CA ALA A 761 38.69 15.69 -2.19
C ALA A 761 37.36 15.76 -3.00
N LYS A 762 37.30 16.75 -3.91
CA LYS A 762 36.70 16.58 -5.25
C LYS A 762 37.74 15.94 -6.18
N ARG A 763 37.46 14.74 -6.72
CA ARG A 763 38.26 14.12 -7.80
C ARG A 763 37.72 14.52 -9.16
N ALA A 764 38.58 15.13 -9.97
CA ALA A 764 38.33 15.53 -11.35
C ALA A 764 38.56 14.37 -12.34
N ARG A 765 37.76 14.38 -13.41
CA ARG A 765 37.92 13.54 -14.62
C ARG A 765 39.13 13.99 -15.42
N LEU A 766 39.89 13.03 -15.96
CA LEU A 766 40.88 13.25 -17.03
C LEU A 766 40.65 12.23 -18.15
N ASN A 767 40.56 12.76 -19.37
CA ASN A 767 40.59 12.03 -20.64
C ASN A 767 42.03 11.90 -21.16
N SER A 768 42.17 10.99 -22.14
CA SER A 768 43.25 10.77 -23.11
C SER A 768 44.54 10.09 -22.64
N THR A 769 44.69 8.80 -22.95
CA THR A 769 45.34 8.34 -24.21
C THR A 769 44.77 7.00 -24.64
#